data_AF-A0A1T4JQ92-F1
#
_entry.id   AF-A0A1T4JQ92-F1
#
_cell.length_a   1.000
_cell.length_b   1.000
_cell.length_c   1.000
_cell.angle_alpha   90.00
_cell.angle_beta   90.00
_cell.angle_gamma   90.00
#
_symmetry.space_group_name_H-M   'P 1'
#
loop_
_entity.id
_entity.type
_entity.pdbx_description
1 polymer ?
#
loop_
_entity_poly.entity_id
_entity_poly.type
_entity_poly.pdbx_seq_one_letter_code
_entity_poly.pdbx_strand_id
1 'polypeptide(L)'
;MKTEEFINQKDMYPVFQPVVSFSTGEVLGYEAFARFDEDAGNVSVEELFEQAKKEGCVWALDKQCCKSAVKTARAFGLRKKLFININPLSMSEDYFKEDYMRNLLSKYAMNSEQVIIEITQKNRGGKDVLQSLVNYYRNEGYLIALDNVGAENCGIQEICALNPDFIKIDMSIVRNINGDKVRQSMVKSLSEFCKNTGSKLIATGIETKEELNVLLSLDVSFGQGFFIGAPEKQFTKTGTIPYAFISSYQQNRRLLAAQKENMEKKSVPKRSSQSKKAADARVRSERADSSEKKICIGDFCIPGITLFPETPVTDVLQLFQVNTECSLAVIVDMSKKVVGIVTRRNFLDLFGSQYGFSLHMRKVISELMEKTFLSVDENEAVTEVSKKAMARDDTTRYSPVVVESNGMYKGLVTIKTLIDTIVNIEVADKTQEIMYKNRILQEQQQLQQRDMKMAELVQKSFYRQSPPETKLWDCAFYFRPMASVSGDVYDFYMDKKAGELKGISLFDVSGHGVASGLVGILSKYLAKQVFSSCKDKALDALLKNFNKVLTDAKGLVENYLTGLFLRIDGGKIEYVNAGHPDVLVRRPADRAVHALGGGSDDFRGSFIGIDGLPEDFKVVEETLEKDSYILLFTDCLIESRNLMGFEMGERTLSEVFSKATGKTAKSVLSYILEAFSCFTEGIPLKDDLTVIVLHYKNGAE
;
A
#
# COMPACT_ATOMS: atom_id res chain seq x y z
N MET A 1 10.24 -48.33 -13.91
CA MET A 1 10.57 -48.74 -12.53
C MET A 1 9.34 -48.43 -11.69
N LYS A 2 8.87 -49.37 -10.86
CA LYS A 2 7.67 -49.14 -10.02
C LYS A 2 8.04 -48.29 -8.80
N THR A 3 7.12 -47.49 -8.26
CA THR A 3 7.40 -46.65 -7.08
C THR A 3 7.86 -47.50 -5.88
N GLU A 4 7.35 -48.73 -5.76
CA GLU A 4 7.74 -49.70 -4.72
C GLU A 4 9.22 -50.08 -4.75
N GLU A 5 9.88 -50.03 -5.90
CA GLU A 5 11.32 -50.35 -6.02
C GLU A 5 12.16 -49.24 -5.35
N PHE A 6 11.83 -47.97 -5.58
CA PHE A 6 12.48 -46.82 -4.94
C PHE A 6 12.26 -46.76 -3.42
N ILE A 7 11.07 -47.16 -2.95
CA ILE A 7 10.76 -47.22 -1.51
C ILE A 7 11.64 -48.25 -0.80
N ASN A 8 11.97 -49.35 -1.48
CA ASN A 8 12.69 -50.49 -0.89
C ASN A 8 14.22 -50.44 -1.07
N GLN A 9 14.75 -49.79 -2.11
CA GLN A 9 16.18 -49.88 -2.47
C GLN A 9 17.15 -48.97 -1.69
N LYS A 10 16.68 -48.10 -0.79
CA LYS A 10 17.50 -47.12 -0.02
C LYS A 10 18.19 -46.03 -0.87
N ASP A 11 17.81 -45.85 -2.12
CA ASP A 11 18.40 -44.84 -3.01
C ASP A 11 17.94 -43.41 -2.73
N MET A 12 17.02 -43.24 -1.78
CA MET A 12 16.51 -41.94 -1.35
C MET A 12 17.25 -41.41 -0.12
N TYR A 13 17.76 -40.19 -0.21
CA TYR A 13 18.40 -39.48 0.89
C TYR A 13 17.81 -38.07 1.05
N PRO A 14 17.80 -37.52 2.28
CA PRO A 14 17.37 -36.14 2.48
C PRO A 14 18.54 -35.18 2.25
N VAL A 15 18.24 -34.02 1.69
CA VAL A 15 19.08 -32.83 1.77
C VAL A 15 18.37 -31.77 2.61
N PHE A 16 19.13 -30.91 3.25
CA PHE A 16 18.65 -29.95 4.23
C PHE A 16 19.01 -28.54 3.79
N GLN A 17 18.01 -27.67 3.68
CA GLN A 17 18.22 -26.27 3.36
C GLN A 17 17.98 -25.37 4.58
N PRO A 18 18.89 -24.43 4.89
CA PRO A 18 18.73 -23.57 6.06
C PRO A 18 17.61 -22.53 5.88
N VAL A 19 16.78 -22.40 6.92
CA VAL A 19 15.82 -21.30 7.10
C VAL A 19 16.40 -20.34 8.13
N VAL A 20 16.67 -19.11 7.72
CA VAL A 20 17.49 -18.15 8.49
C VAL A 20 16.65 -17.01 9.05
N SER A 21 16.90 -16.62 10.30
CA SER A 21 16.28 -15.44 10.90
C SER A 21 16.94 -14.17 10.40
N PHE A 22 16.13 -13.24 9.91
CA PHE A 22 16.59 -11.92 9.50
C PHE A 22 16.88 -10.96 10.66
N SER A 23 16.52 -11.35 11.89
CA SER A 23 16.83 -10.59 13.10
C SER A 23 18.23 -10.86 13.66
N THR A 24 18.77 -12.06 13.41
CA THR A 24 20.05 -12.51 13.99
C THR A 24 21.05 -13.04 12.96
N GLY A 25 20.60 -13.38 11.74
CA GLY A 25 21.38 -14.12 10.76
C GLY A 25 21.54 -15.62 11.09
N GLU A 26 21.03 -16.08 12.23
CA GLU A 26 21.15 -17.48 12.64
C GLU A 26 20.10 -18.38 11.98
N VAL A 27 20.46 -19.64 11.80
CA VAL A 27 19.54 -20.68 11.34
C VAL A 27 18.48 -20.98 12.41
N LEU A 28 17.21 -20.82 12.04
CA LEU A 28 16.04 -21.25 12.81
C LEU A 28 15.92 -22.77 12.78
N GLY A 29 16.07 -23.34 11.59
CA GLY A 29 15.87 -24.74 11.30
C GLY A 29 16.23 -25.08 9.87
N TYR A 30 15.96 -26.31 9.47
CA TYR A 30 16.23 -26.79 8.12
C TYR A 30 14.99 -27.42 7.52
N GLU A 31 14.73 -27.11 6.26
CA GLU A 31 13.74 -27.84 5.47
C GLU A 31 14.38 -29.06 4.85
N ALA A 32 13.72 -30.21 5.00
CA ALA A 32 14.15 -31.46 4.43
C ALA A 32 13.52 -31.68 3.06
N PHE A 33 14.35 -31.90 2.05
CA PHE A 33 13.94 -32.28 0.71
C PHE A 33 14.43 -33.69 0.40
N ALA A 34 13.57 -34.52 -0.18
CA ALA A 34 13.99 -35.81 -0.71
C ALA A 34 14.83 -35.62 -1.98
N ARG A 35 15.87 -36.44 -2.14
CA ARG A 35 16.67 -36.61 -3.34
C ARG A 35 16.88 -38.09 -3.59
N PHE A 36 17.09 -38.44 -4.85
CA PHE A 36 17.41 -39.79 -5.29
C PHE A 36 18.82 -39.80 -5.88
N ASP A 37 19.48 -40.94 -5.86
CA ASP A 37 20.80 -41.07 -6.48
C ASP A 37 20.69 -40.92 -8.00
N GLU A 38 21.67 -40.25 -8.63
CA GLU A 38 21.63 -39.93 -10.06
C GLU A 38 21.66 -41.21 -10.93
N ASP A 39 22.22 -42.30 -10.39
CA ASP A 39 22.29 -43.62 -11.03
C ASP A 39 20.93 -44.36 -11.05
N ALA A 40 19.91 -43.88 -10.32
CA ALA A 40 18.60 -44.53 -10.20
C ALA A 40 17.60 -44.16 -11.32
N GLY A 41 18.08 -43.46 -12.36
CA GLY A 41 17.27 -42.92 -13.45
C GLY A 41 16.88 -41.47 -13.17
N ASN A 42 16.91 -40.64 -14.21
CA ASN A 42 16.79 -39.18 -14.19
C ASN A 42 15.38 -38.66 -13.81
N VAL A 43 14.73 -39.28 -12.82
CA VAL A 43 13.35 -39.01 -12.40
C VAL A 43 13.35 -37.95 -11.30
N SER A 44 12.65 -36.85 -11.53
CA SER A 44 12.43 -35.81 -10.52
C SER A 44 11.55 -36.30 -9.37
N VAL A 45 11.66 -35.67 -8.20
CA VAL A 45 10.83 -36.00 -7.02
C VAL A 45 9.35 -35.80 -7.35
N GLU A 46 9.03 -34.75 -8.10
CA GLU A 46 7.68 -34.42 -8.56
C GLU A 46 7.10 -35.53 -9.45
N GLU A 47 7.87 -36.02 -10.43
CA GLU A 47 7.46 -37.12 -11.30
C GLU A 47 7.21 -38.41 -10.51
N LEU A 48 8.02 -38.69 -9.49
CA LEU A 48 7.84 -39.86 -8.64
C LEU A 48 6.56 -39.75 -7.79
N PHE A 49 6.24 -38.59 -7.22
CA PHE A 49 5.00 -38.40 -6.47
C PHE A 49 3.76 -38.48 -7.38
N GLU A 50 3.83 -38.01 -8.62
CA GLU A 50 2.76 -38.21 -9.62
C GLU A 50 2.59 -39.68 -9.99
N GLN A 51 3.68 -40.43 -10.11
CA GLN A 51 3.62 -41.87 -10.34
C GLN A 51 3.04 -42.61 -9.12
N ALA A 52 3.47 -42.26 -7.91
CA ALA A 52 2.96 -42.82 -6.66
C ALA A 52 1.46 -42.58 -6.49
N LYS A 53 0.95 -41.44 -6.99
CA LYS A 53 -0.48 -41.10 -7.02
C LYS A 53 -1.26 -42.02 -7.95
N LYS A 54 -0.73 -42.31 -9.14
CA LYS A 54 -1.33 -43.27 -10.09
C LYS A 54 -1.32 -44.70 -9.55
N GLU A 55 -0.30 -45.05 -8.77
CA GLU A 55 -0.11 -46.39 -8.18
C GLU A 55 -0.78 -46.56 -6.80
N GLY A 56 -1.34 -45.50 -6.22
CA GLY A 56 -2.02 -45.55 -4.91
C GLY A 56 -1.09 -45.71 -3.71
N CYS A 57 0.21 -45.40 -3.85
CA CYS A 57 1.24 -45.63 -2.84
C CYS A 57 1.89 -44.34 -2.29
N VAL A 58 1.25 -43.17 -2.49
CA VAL A 58 1.72 -41.84 -2.01
C VAL A 58 2.11 -41.87 -0.53
N TRP A 59 1.31 -42.51 0.32
CA TRP A 59 1.59 -42.60 1.75
C TRP A 59 2.83 -43.40 2.10
N ALA A 60 3.07 -44.51 1.40
CA ALA A 60 4.27 -45.32 1.62
C ALA A 60 5.54 -44.54 1.28
N LEU A 61 5.49 -43.74 0.20
CA LEU A 61 6.56 -42.84 -0.20
C LEU A 61 6.76 -41.72 0.85
N ASP A 62 5.69 -41.04 1.26
CA ASP A 62 5.71 -39.94 2.24
C ASP A 62 6.26 -40.40 3.61
N LYS A 63 5.85 -41.58 4.09
CA LYS A 63 6.41 -42.24 5.28
C LYS A 63 7.92 -42.43 5.16
N GLN A 64 8.38 -42.92 4.03
CA GLN A 64 9.80 -43.16 3.81
C GLN A 64 10.59 -41.85 3.74
N CYS A 65 10.05 -40.79 3.13
CA CYS A 65 10.65 -39.45 3.11
C CYS A 65 10.80 -38.91 4.53
N CYS A 66 9.72 -38.93 5.30
CA CYS A 66 9.69 -38.48 6.70
C CYS A 66 10.68 -39.27 7.57
N LYS A 67 10.69 -40.60 7.44
CA LYS A 67 11.62 -41.47 8.16
C LYS A 67 13.07 -41.16 7.81
N SER A 68 13.38 -40.96 6.53
CA SER A 68 14.72 -40.62 6.08
C SER A 68 15.18 -39.28 6.64
N ALA A 69 14.32 -38.26 6.58
CA ALA A 69 14.57 -36.93 7.13
C ALA A 69 14.82 -36.96 8.65
N VAL A 70 13.90 -37.53 9.44
CA VAL A 70 14.02 -37.57 10.91
C VAL A 70 15.23 -38.40 11.35
N LYS A 71 15.42 -39.59 10.76
CA LYS A 71 16.55 -40.47 11.07
C LYS A 71 17.89 -39.76 10.82
N THR A 72 18.04 -39.15 9.63
CA THR A 72 19.29 -38.50 9.23
C THR A 72 19.53 -37.25 10.03
N ALA A 73 18.49 -36.44 10.27
CA ALA A 73 18.59 -35.24 11.09
C ALA A 73 19.03 -35.56 12.53
N ARG A 74 18.50 -36.64 13.11
CA ARG A 74 18.92 -37.09 14.44
C ARG A 74 20.35 -37.63 14.44
N ALA A 75 20.73 -38.42 13.42
CA ALA A 75 22.08 -38.95 13.28
C ALA A 75 23.14 -37.83 13.18
N PHE A 76 22.79 -36.71 12.53
CA PHE A 76 23.63 -35.51 12.46
C PHE A 76 23.46 -34.56 13.66
N GLY A 77 22.74 -34.98 14.70
CA GLY A 77 22.65 -34.26 15.96
C GLY A 77 21.85 -32.95 15.90
N LEU A 78 20.82 -32.87 15.04
CA LEU A 78 20.00 -31.67 14.90
C LEU A 78 19.39 -31.25 16.24
N ARG A 79 19.61 -29.99 16.61
CA ARG A 79 18.98 -29.34 17.77
C ARG A 79 18.00 -28.22 17.39
N LYS A 80 18.11 -27.72 16.15
CA LYS A 80 17.26 -26.67 15.59
C LYS A 80 15.94 -27.27 15.07
N LYS A 81 15.05 -26.44 14.52
CA LYS A 81 13.77 -26.92 13.97
C LYS A 81 14.00 -27.73 12.68
N LEU A 82 13.11 -28.67 12.40
CA LEU A 82 13.08 -29.46 11.18
C LEU A 82 11.74 -29.24 10.49
N PHE A 83 11.75 -28.68 9.29
CA PHE A 83 10.55 -28.52 8.48
C PHE A 83 10.38 -29.76 7.60
N ILE A 84 9.18 -30.35 7.64
CA ILE A 84 8.81 -31.56 6.92
C ILE A 84 7.53 -31.29 6.15
N ASN A 85 7.60 -31.47 4.83
CA ASN A 85 6.45 -31.42 3.95
C ASN A 85 5.57 -32.66 4.15
N ILE A 86 4.26 -32.46 4.29
CA ILE A 86 3.26 -33.53 4.34
C ILE A 86 2.23 -33.33 3.24
N ASN A 87 1.91 -34.40 2.51
CA ASN A 87 0.91 -34.37 1.45
C ASN A 87 -0.50 -34.63 2.03
N PRO A 88 -1.48 -33.72 1.89
CA PRO A 88 -2.83 -33.95 2.41
C PRO A 88 -3.54 -35.17 1.79
N LEU A 89 -3.20 -35.56 0.56
CA LEU A 89 -3.79 -36.74 -0.11
C LEU A 89 -3.24 -38.07 0.42
N SER A 90 -2.13 -38.08 1.15
CA SER A 90 -1.61 -39.30 1.76
C SER A 90 -2.40 -39.75 3.00
N MET A 91 -3.37 -38.94 3.45
CA MET A 91 -4.04 -39.08 4.75
C MET A 91 -5.57 -39.23 4.61
N SER A 92 -6.04 -40.46 4.40
CA SER A 92 -7.44 -40.84 4.68
C SER A 92 -7.72 -41.02 6.19
N GLU A 93 -8.99 -40.98 6.60
CA GLU A 93 -9.43 -41.07 8.01
C GLU A 93 -8.89 -42.31 8.77
N ASP A 94 -8.59 -43.40 8.09
CA ASP A 94 -8.01 -44.60 8.73
C ASP A 94 -6.54 -44.43 9.12
N TYR A 95 -5.81 -43.47 8.55
CA TYR A 95 -4.39 -43.26 8.82
C TYR A 95 -4.09 -42.39 10.05
N PHE A 96 -5.06 -41.60 10.53
CA PHE A 96 -4.96 -40.91 11.84
C PHE A 96 -4.72 -41.89 13.00
N LYS A 97 -5.13 -43.16 12.84
CA LYS A 97 -5.06 -44.18 13.89
C LYS A 97 -3.66 -44.76 14.14
N GLU A 98 -2.70 -44.57 13.22
CA GLU A 98 -1.37 -45.20 13.35
C GLU A 98 -0.33 -44.38 14.12
N ASP A 99 -0.62 -43.12 14.48
CA ASP A 99 0.29 -42.22 15.20
C ASP A 99 1.74 -42.25 14.65
N TYR A 100 1.88 -42.40 13.33
CA TYR A 100 3.17 -42.75 12.71
C TYR A 100 4.25 -41.72 13.02
N MET A 101 3.94 -40.43 12.87
CA MET A 101 4.91 -39.35 13.12
C MET A 101 5.34 -39.33 14.59
N ARG A 102 4.39 -39.46 15.53
CA ARG A 102 4.67 -39.56 16.96
C ARG A 102 5.57 -40.76 17.27
N ASN A 103 5.26 -41.93 16.72
CA ASN A 103 6.06 -43.15 16.87
C ASN A 103 7.46 -43.01 16.28
N LEU A 104 7.58 -42.35 15.13
CA LEU A 104 8.84 -42.05 14.46
C LEU A 104 9.71 -41.11 15.31
N LEU A 105 9.15 -40.02 15.81
CA LEU A 105 9.84 -39.07 16.68
C LEU A 105 10.28 -39.72 18.00
N SER A 106 9.41 -40.52 18.63
CA SER A 106 9.72 -41.29 19.84
C SER A 106 10.90 -42.23 19.61
N LYS A 107 10.89 -42.99 18.51
CA LYS A 107 11.98 -43.90 18.13
C LYS A 107 13.33 -43.21 17.97
N TYR A 108 13.35 -41.96 17.51
CA TYR A 108 14.57 -41.17 17.31
C TYR A 108 14.82 -40.14 18.42
N ALA A 109 14.05 -40.17 19.52
CA ALA A 109 14.16 -39.24 20.64
C ALA A 109 14.18 -37.76 20.19
N MET A 110 13.25 -37.39 19.32
CA MET A 110 13.00 -36.02 18.86
C MET A 110 11.66 -35.53 19.42
N ASN A 111 11.57 -34.25 19.78
CA ASN A 111 10.33 -33.69 20.34
C ASN A 111 9.43 -33.12 19.24
N SER A 112 8.10 -33.17 19.40
CA SER A 112 7.14 -32.66 18.40
C SER A 112 7.32 -31.17 18.13
N GLU A 113 7.63 -30.38 19.17
CA GLU A 113 7.93 -28.96 19.04
C GLU A 113 9.13 -28.67 18.12
N GLN A 114 10.06 -29.62 17.94
CA GLN A 114 11.21 -29.42 17.04
C GLN A 114 10.83 -29.59 15.57
N VAL A 115 9.64 -30.11 15.28
CA VAL A 115 9.18 -30.39 13.93
C VAL A 115 8.12 -29.38 13.53
N ILE A 116 8.28 -28.82 12.35
CA ILE A 116 7.30 -27.93 11.71
C ILE A 116 6.72 -28.69 10.53
N ILE A 117 5.40 -28.88 10.54
CA ILE A 117 4.68 -29.54 9.46
C ILE A 117 4.33 -28.50 8.40
N GLU A 118 4.85 -28.70 7.20
CA GLU A 118 4.52 -27.87 6.04
C GLU A 118 3.40 -28.51 5.25
N ILE A 119 2.36 -27.72 4.98
CA ILE A 119 1.17 -28.17 4.27
C ILE A 119 1.14 -27.48 2.90
N THR A 120 1.16 -28.30 1.83
CA THR A 120 1.13 -27.83 0.44
C THR A 120 -0.26 -27.99 -0.17
N GLN A 121 -0.67 -27.04 -1.02
CA GLN A 121 -2.04 -26.96 -1.58
C GLN A 121 -2.30 -27.81 -2.84
N LYS A 122 -1.26 -28.38 -3.49
CA LYS A 122 -1.39 -28.98 -4.85
C LYS A 122 -2.31 -30.21 -4.93
N ASN A 123 -2.80 -30.70 -3.80
CA ASN A 123 -3.41 -32.02 -3.67
C ASN A 123 -4.59 -31.96 -2.66
N ARG A 124 -5.76 -31.49 -3.13
CA ARG A 124 -6.96 -31.23 -2.29
C ARG A 124 -7.78 -32.49 -2.01
N GLY A 125 -7.91 -32.87 -0.75
CA GLY A 125 -9.19 -33.24 -0.14
C GLY A 125 -9.85 -31.95 0.38
N GLY A 126 -11.18 -31.84 0.44
CA GLY A 126 -11.90 -30.59 0.77
C GLY A 126 -11.42 -29.84 2.03
N LYS A 127 -11.87 -28.58 2.20
CA LYS A 127 -11.44 -27.67 3.30
C LYS A 127 -11.49 -28.31 4.69
N ASP A 128 -12.47 -29.17 4.95
CA ASP A 128 -12.68 -29.83 6.25
C ASP A 128 -11.58 -30.84 6.61
N VAL A 129 -11.00 -31.51 5.61
CA VAL A 129 -9.90 -32.48 5.80
C VAL A 129 -8.63 -31.74 6.22
N LEU A 130 -8.34 -30.62 5.55
CA LEU A 130 -7.17 -29.79 5.84
C LEU A 130 -7.21 -29.22 7.27
N GLN A 131 -8.37 -28.73 7.69
CA GLN A 131 -8.55 -28.21 9.04
C GLN A 131 -8.39 -29.31 10.10
N SER A 132 -8.96 -30.48 9.86
CA SER A 132 -8.85 -31.64 10.76
C SER A 132 -7.39 -32.08 10.92
N LEU A 133 -6.64 -32.08 9.82
CA LEU A 133 -5.21 -32.38 9.80
C LEU A 133 -4.38 -31.39 10.62
N VAL A 134 -4.60 -30.10 10.38
CA VAL A 134 -3.94 -29.02 11.14
C VAL A 134 -4.25 -29.14 12.64
N ASN A 135 -5.51 -29.40 12.99
CA ASN A 135 -5.93 -29.53 14.37
C ASN A 135 -5.28 -30.74 15.05
N TYR A 136 -5.18 -31.88 14.36
CA TYR A 136 -4.48 -33.06 14.86
C TYR A 136 -3.03 -32.74 15.20
N TYR A 137 -2.24 -32.26 14.24
CA TYR A 137 -0.83 -31.97 14.49
C TYR A 137 -0.62 -30.87 15.54
N ARG A 138 -1.52 -29.88 15.61
CA ARG A 138 -1.45 -28.85 16.65
C ARG A 138 -1.73 -29.41 18.05
N ASN A 139 -2.71 -30.30 18.19
CA ASN A 139 -3.02 -30.97 19.46
C ASN A 139 -1.87 -31.86 19.95
N GLU A 140 -1.08 -32.36 19.01
CA GLU A 140 0.11 -33.17 19.25
C GLU A 140 1.38 -32.35 19.56
N GLY A 141 1.28 -31.02 19.55
CA GLY A 141 2.37 -30.10 19.88
C GLY A 141 3.30 -29.72 18.72
N TYR A 142 2.93 -30.06 17.48
CA TYR A 142 3.67 -29.61 16.29
C TYR A 142 3.32 -28.15 15.95
N LEU A 143 4.27 -27.48 15.29
CA LEU A 143 4.05 -26.17 14.68
C LEU A 143 3.65 -26.35 13.22
N ILE A 144 2.84 -25.45 12.70
CA ILE A 144 2.26 -25.56 11.35
C ILE A 144 2.79 -24.43 10.45
N ALA A 145 3.26 -24.80 9.27
CA ALA A 145 3.61 -23.88 8.19
C ALA A 145 2.67 -24.06 7.00
N LEU A 146 2.17 -22.94 6.46
CA LEU A 146 1.46 -22.94 5.19
C LEU A 146 2.43 -22.57 4.07
N ASP A 147 2.58 -23.45 3.09
CA ASP A 147 3.56 -23.30 2.01
C ASP A 147 2.96 -22.77 0.69
N ASN A 148 3.80 -22.17 -0.15
CA ASN A 148 3.47 -21.58 -1.46
C ASN A 148 2.37 -20.49 -1.43
N VAL A 149 2.36 -19.64 -0.40
CA VAL A 149 1.43 -18.51 -0.34
C VAL A 149 1.73 -17.48 -1.43
N GLY A 150 0.72 -17.14 -2.23
CA GLY A 150 0.85 -16.23 -3.37
C GLY A 150 1.02 -16.92 -4.73
N ALA A 151 1.19 -18.25 -4.76
CA ALA A 151 1.08 -19.04 -5.99
C ALA A 151 -0.39 -19.23 -6.40
N GLU A 152 -0.62 -19.66 -7.66
CA GLU A 152 -1.96 -19.97 -8.18
C GLU A 152 -2.71 -20.91 -7.20
N ASN A 153 -3.83 -20.41 -6.64
CA ASN A 153 -4.75 -21.11 -5.72
C ASN A 153 -4.47 -21.04 -4.20
N CYS A 154 -3.48 -20.29 -3.71
CA CYS A 154 -3.28 -20.06 -2.27
C CYS A 154 -3.59 -18.61 -1.87
N GLY A 155 -4.70 -18.41 -1.15
CA GLY A 155 -5.25 -17.09 -0.80
C GLY A 155 -5.25 -16.78 0.69
N ILE A 156 -5.52 -15.51 1.01
CA ILE A 156 -5.65 -14.99 2.38
C ILE A 156 -6.72 -15.76 3.19
N GLN A 157 -7.74 -16.30 2.52
CA GLN A 157 -8.79 -17.08 3.17
C GLN A 157 -8.26 -18.33 3.88
N GLU A 158 -7.28 -19.03 3.31
CA GLU A 158 -6.69 -20.21 3.96
C GLU A 158 -5.83 -19.84 5.16
N ILE A 159 -5.09 -18.73 5.09
CA ILE A 159 -4.32 -18.21 6.22
C ILE A 159 -5.26 -17.96 7.41
N CYS A 160 -6.40 -17.32 7.16
CA CYS A 160 -7.40 -17.05 8.19
C CYS A 160 -8.04 -18.33 8.75
N ALA A 161 -8.31 -19.33 7.92
CA ALA A 161 -8.94 -20.57 8.36
C ALA A 161 -8.00 -21.44 9.21
N LEU A 162 -6.75 -21.62 8.75
CA LEU A 162 -5.80 -22.53 9.37
C LEU A 162 -5.07 -21.93 10.57
N ASN A 163 -4.93 -20.60 10.60
CA ASN A 163 -4.16 -19.85 11.59
C ASN A 163 -2.74 -20.44 11.83
N PRO A 164 -1.88 -20.50 10.80
CA PRO A 164 -0.59 -21.19 10.88
C PRO A 164 0.45 -20.39 11.69
N ASP A 165 1.42 -21.10 12.28
CA ASP A 165 2.55 -20.50 12.99
C ASP A 165 3.54 -19.84 12.02
N PHE A 166 3.71 -20.42 10.84
CA PHE A 166 4.56 -19.92 9.77
C PHE A 166 3.81 -19.80 8.45
N ILE A 167 4.12 -18.75 7.71
CA ILE A 167 3.58 -18.49 6.37
C ILE A 167 4.77 -18.39 5.43
N LYS A 168 4.89 -19.32 4.48
CA LYS A 168 5.97 -19.29 3.48
C LYS A 168 5.42 -18.68 2.19
N ILE A 169 5.97 -17.53 1.79
CA ILE A 169 5.63 -16.90 0.51
C ILE A 169 6.39 -17.57 -0.63
N ASP A 170 5.67 -17.82 -1.72
CA ASP A 170 6.19 -18.50 -2.89
C ASP A 170 7.29 -17.68 -3.60
N MET A 171 8.21 -18.39 -4.26
CA MET A 171 9.30 -17.76 -5.00
C MET A 171 8.81 -16.81 -6.10
N SER A 172 7.63 -17.03 -6.69
CA SER A 172 7.04 -16.14 -7.71
C SER A 172 6.79 -14.72 -7.19
N ILE A 173 6.60 -14.55 -5.87
CA ILE A 173 6.44 -13.25 -5.21
C ILE A 173 7.80 -12.64 -4.83
N VAL A 174 8.77 -13.48 -4.46
CA VAL A 174 10.08 -13.04 -3.95
C VAL A 174 11.05 -12.69 -5.10
N ARG A 175 11.02 -13.45 -6.18
CA ARG A 175 11.97 -13.29 -7.30
C ARG A 175 11.82 -11.93 -7.96
N ASN A 176 12.94 -11.22 -8.16
CA ASN A 176 12.99 -9.87 -8.72
C ASN A 176 12.16 -8.81 -7.96
N ILE A 177 11.84 -9.05 -6.67
CA ILE A 177 11.04 -8.10 -5.85
C ILE A 177 11.69 -6.71 -5.75
N ASN A 178 13.00 -6.61 -5.91
CA ASN A 178 13.74 -5.35 -5.88
C ASN A 178 13.27 -4.32 -6.94
N GLY A 179 12.73 -4.76 -8.07
CA GLY A 179 12.19 -3.88 -9.12
C GLY A 179 10.66 -3.69 -9.09
N ASP A 180 9.93 -4.43 -8.26
CA ASP A 180 8.47 -4.51 -8.32
C ASP A 180 7.81 -3.93 -7.06
N LYS A 181 7.25 -2.72 -7.20
CA LYS A 181 6.57 -2.01 -6.10
C LYS A 181 5.30 -2.70 -5.63
N VAL A 182 4.61 -3.42 -6.50
CA VAL A 182 3.36 -4.13 -6.15
C VAL A 182 3.69 -5.32 -5.26
N ARG A 183 4.69 -6.13 -5.64
CA ARG A 183 5.18 -7.24 -4.81
C ARG A 183 5.74 -6.76 -3.48
N GLN A 184 6.49 -5.65 -3.47
CA GLN A 184 6.96 -5.03 -2.23
C GLN A 184 5.82 -4.63 -1.30
N SER A 185 4.78 -3.97 -1.84
CA SER A 185 3.62 -3.57 -1.05
C SER A 185 2.85 -4.77 -0.51
N MET A 186 2.68 -5.83 -1.31
CA MET A 186 2.01 -7.06 -0.88
C MET A 186 2.77 -7.75 0.25
N VAL A 187 4.09 -7.94 0.11
CA VAL A 187 4.93 -8.56 1.14
C VAL A 187 4.95 -7.71 2.41
N LYS A 188 4.94 -6.38 2.30
CA LYS A 188 4.83 -5.48 3.45
C LYS A 188 3.52 -5.71 4.22
N SER A 189 2.39 -5.73 3.52
CA SER A 189 1.08 -5.96 4.13
C SER A 189 1.00 -7.33 4.80
N LEU A 190 1.57 -8.37 4.19
CA LEU A 190 1.65 -9.71 4.79
C LEU A 190 2.55 -9.74 6.03
N SER A 191 3.68 -9.03 6.00
CA SER A 191 4.59 -8.88 7.14
C SER A 191 3.91 -8.19 8.32
N GLU A 192 3.16 -7.11 8.06
CA GLU A 192 2.34 -6.42 9.07
C GLU A 192 1.21 -7.31 9.61
N PHE A 193 0.52 -8.04 8.73
CA PHE A 193 -0.49 -9.02 9.13
C PHE A 193 0.10 -10.07 10.09
N CYS A 194 1.24 -10.66 9.74
CA CYS A 194 1.93 -11.66 10.58
C CYS A 194 2.30 -11.10 11.96
N LYS A 195 2.81 -9.87 12.03
CA LYS A 195 3.13 -9.21 13.30
C LYS A 195 1.89 -9.04 14.19
N ASN A 196 0.73 -8.75 13.61
CA ASN A 196 -0.51 -8.52 14.34
C ASN A 196 -1.20 -9.83 14.77
N THR A 197 -1.06 -10.91 13.99
CA THR A 197 -1.66 -12.22 14.31
C THR A 197 -0.75 -13.13 15.12
N GLY A 198 0.56 -12.86 15.16
CA GLY A 198 1.56 -13.69 15.82
C GLY A 198 2.19 -14.76 14.92
N SER A 199 1.73 -14.90 13.67
CA SER A 199 2.37 -15.76 12.67
C SER A 199 3.73 -15.21 12.24
N LYS A 200 4.59 -16.06 11.67
CA LYS A 200 5.93 -15.69 11.21
C LYS A 200 6.07 -15.87 9.70
N LEU A 201 6.46 -14.79 9.01
CA LEU A 201 6.62 -14.81 7.56
C LEU A 201 8.01 -15.35 7.16
N ILE A 202 8.04 -16.27 6.20
CA ILE A 202 9.25 -16.85 5.60
C ILE A 202 9.25 -16.55 4.09
N ALA A 203 10.29 -15.87 3.60
CA ALA A 203 10.48 -15.65 2.17
C ALA A 203 11.29 -16.78 1.53
N THR A 204 10.73 -17.44 0.52
CA THR A 204 11.40 -18.55 -0.20
C THR A 204 11.94 -18.10 -1.56
N GLY A 205 12.98 -18.77 -2.06
CA GLY A 205 13.54 -18.50 -3.38
C GLY A 205 14.42 -17.24 -3.48
N ILE A 206 15.12 -16.88 -2.40
CA ILE A 206 16.07 -15.75 -2.40
C ILE A 206 17.37 -16.16 -3.10
N GLU A 207 17.69 -15.54 -4.23
CA GLU A 207 18.89 -15.85 -5.01
C GLU A 207 19.85 -14.66 -5.13
N THR A 208 19.41 -13.44 -4.82
CA THR A 208 20.26 -12.25 -4.90
C THR A 208 20.32 -11.46 -3.60
N LYS A 209 21.38 -10.65 -3.46
CA LYS A 209 21.56 -9.73 -2.35
C LYS A 209 20.48 -8.65 -2.35
N GLU A 210 20.07 -8.22 -3.53
CA GLU A 210 19.08 -7.16 -3.76
C GLU A 210 17.70 -7.59 -3.28
N GLU A 211 17.30 -8.84 -3.57
CA GLU A 211 16.08 -9.46 -3.03
C GLU A 211 16.11 -9.50 -1.50
N LEU A 212 17.22 -10.00 -0.92
CA LEU A 212 17.40 -10.04 0.54
C LEU A 212 17.30 -8.65 1.18
N ASN A 213 17.91 -7.63 0.59
CA ASN A 213 17.88 -6.26 1.10
C ASN A 213 16.45 -5.71 1.17
N VAL A 214 15.66 -5.94 0.13
CA VAL A 214 14.26 -5.51 0.11
C VAL A 214 13.47 -6.26 1.19
N LEU A 215 13.61 -7.58 1.29
CA LEU A 215 12.89 -8.36 2.30
C LEU A 215 13.24 -7.93 3.74
N LEU A 216 14.50 -7.57 4.01
CA LEU A 216 14.92 -6.99 5.29
C LEU A 216 14.22 -5.65 5.56
N SER A 217 14.13 -4.78 4.55
CA SER A 217 13.43 -3.49 4.67
C SER A 217 11.92 -3.59 4.87
N LEU A 218 11.33 -4.71 4.43
CA LEU A 218 9.90 -5.03 4.60
C LEU A 218 9.62 -5.79 5.92
N ASP A 219 10.60 -5.88 6.82
CA ASP A 219 10.50 -6.56 8.12
C ASP A 219 10.09 -8.05 8.03
N VAL A 220 10.47 -8.73 6.95
CA VAL A 220 10.25 -10.19 6.87
C VAL A 220 11.04 -10.89 7.98
N SER A 221 10.45 -11.93 8.59
CA SER A 221 11.03 -12.55 9.79
C SER A 221 12.14 -13.56 9.47
N PHE A 222 11.92 -14.38 8.43
CA PHE A 222 12.85 -15.43 8.00
C PHE A 222 12.97 -15.50 6.48
N GLY A 223 14.04 -16.13 6.01
CA GLY A 223 14.20 -16.40 4.58
C GLY A 223 14.97 -17.68 4.28
N GLN A 224 14.79 -18.16 3.05
CA GLN A 224 15.38 -19.36 2.48
C GLN A 224 15.63 -19.14 0.98
N GLY A 225 16.74 -19.69 0.47
CA GLY A 225 17.10 -19.62 -0.94
C GLY A 225 18.58 -19.85 -1.17
N PHE A 226 19.01 -20.01 -2.43
CA PHE A 226 20.39 -20.34 -2.77
C PHE A 226 21.40 -19.27 -2.33
N PHE A 227 21.00 -18.00 -2.30
CA PHE A 227 21.86 -16.93 -1.79
C PHE A 227 22.15 -17.07 -0.31
N ILE A 228 21.18 -17.61 0.45
CA ILE A 228 21.29 -17.85 1.90
C ILE A 228 22.06 -19.14 2.19
N GLY A 229 21.71 -20.21 1.50
CA GLY A 229 22.33 -21.53 1.58
C GLY A 229 21.61 -22.53 0.69
N ALA A 230 22.39 -23.32 -0.06
CA ALA A 230 21.85 -24.40 -0.89
C ALA A 230 21.42 -25.61 -0.03
N PRO A 231 20.48 -26.44 -0.51
CA PRO A 231 20.18 -27.72 0.10
C PRO A 231 21.39 -28.66 0.03
N GLU A 232 21.82 -29.18 1.19
CA GLU A 232 23.04 -29.99 1.31
C GLU A 232 22.79 -31.26 2.13
N LYS A 233 23.60 -32.29 1.95
CA LYS A 233 23.48 -33.53 2.75
C LYS A 233 23.76 -33.26 4.23
N GLN A 234 24.57 -32.26 4.56
CA GLN A 234 24.89 -31.87 5.94
C GLN A 234 24.25 -30.54 6.30
N PHE A 235 24.09 -30.28 7.60
CA PHE A 235 23.57 -29.01 8.09
C PHE A 235 24.58 -27.87 7.87
N THR A 236 24.27 -27.02 6.90
CA THR A 236 25.07 -25.83 6.59
C THR A 236 24.63 -24.63 7.40
N LYS A 237 25.58 -23.78 7.77
CA LYS A 237 25.26 -22.47 8.34
C LYS A 237 24.77 -21.53 7.24
N THR A 238 24.17 -20.41 7.63
CA THR A 238 23.99 -19.26 6.75
C THR A 238 25.30 -18.92 6.05
N GLY A 239 25.26 -18.69 4.74
CA GLY A 239 26.44 -18.27 3.99
C GLY A 239 27.11 -17.03 4.59
N THR A 240 28.42 -16.90 4.44
CA THR A 240 29.18 -15.79 5.06
C THR A 240 28.68 -14.42 4.60
N ILE A 241 28.40 -14.27 3.30
CA ILE A 241 27.89 -13.03 2.69
C ILE A 241 26.50 -12.65 3.23
N PRO A 242 25.45 -13.50 3.14
CA PRO A 242 24.14 -13.17 3.69
C PRO A 242 24.17 -12.97 5.21
N TYR A 243 24.98 -13.73 5.96
CA TYR A 243 25.13 -13.54 7.41
C TYR A 243 25.71 -12.15 7.76
N ALA A 244 26.81 -11.76 7.10
CA ALA A 244 27.41 -10.46 7.30
C ALA A 244 26.44 -9.32 6.92
N PHE A 245 25.68 -9.52 5.84
CA PHE A 245 24.69 -8.55 5.38
C PHE A 245 23.54 -8.36 6.36
N ILE A 246 22.92 -9.45 6.84
CA ILE A 246 21.86 -9.41 7.85
C ILE A 246 22.37 -8.78 9.16
N SER A 247 23.56 -9.18 9.60
CA SER A 247 24.16 -8.68 10.84
C SER A 247 24.43 -7.17 10.76
N SER A 248 25.00 -6.70 9.65
CA SER A 248 25.24 -5.28 9.38
C SER A 248 23.93 -4.49 9.34
N TYR A 249 22.92 -5.00 8.64
CA TYR A 249 21.60 -4.38 8.57
C TYR A 249 20.97 -4.20 9.96
N GLN A 250 20.99 -5.25 10.80
CA GLN A 250 20.41 -5.21 12.14
C GLN A 250 21.24 -4.33 13.09
N GLN A 251 22.56 -4.33 12.98
CA GLN A 251 23.44 -3.45 13.74
C GLN A 251 23.14 -1.98 13.41
N ASN A 252 23.04 -1.63 12.14
CA ASN A 252 22.67 -0.29 11.69
C ASN A 252 21.28 0.10 12.23
N ARG A 253 20.31 -0.82 12.16
CA ARG A 253 18.96 -0.58 12.69
C ARG A 253 18.95 -0.35 14.20
N ARG A 254 19.75 -1.11 14.97
CA ARG A 254 19.91 -0.92 16.42
C ARG A 254 20.60 0.39 16.76
N LEU A 255 21.64 0.78 16.01
CA LEU A 255 22.32 2.07 16.20
C LEU A 255 21.36 3.23 15.94
N LEU A 256 20.56 3.16 14.87
CA LEU A 256 19.53 4.16 14.56
C LEU A 256 18.42 4.19 15.63
N ALA A 257 17.99 3.03 16.14
CA ALA A 257 17.00 2.94 17.21
C ALA A 257 17.56 3.47 18.55
N ALA A 258 18.80 3.16 18.90
CA ALA A 258 19.47 3.66 20.10
C ALA A 258 19.75 5.16 20.02
N GLN A 259 20.00 5.70 18.83
CA GLN A 259 20.07 7.14 18.59
C GLN A 259 18.69 7.80 18.81
N LYS A 260 17.61 7.21 18.30
CA LYS A 260 16.23 7.66 18.54
C LYS A 260 15.84 7.58 20.03
N GLU A 261 16.10 6.47 20.71
CA GLU A 261 15.83 6.34 22.14
C GLU A 261 16.69 7.28 23.00
N ASN A 262 17.94 7.56 22.63
CA ASN A 262 18.77 8.55 23.33
C ASN A 262 18.33 9.99 23.07
N MET A 263 17.65 10.26 21.95
CA MET A 263 16.94 11.52 21.72
C MET A 263 15.64 11.59 22.54
N GLU A 264 14.88 10.49 22.63
CA GLU A 264 13.60 10.41 23.38
C GLU A 264 13.78 10.34 24.92
N LYS A 265 14.85 9.72 25.44
CA LYS A 265 15.17 9.70 26.88
C LYS A 265 15.72 11.03 27.40
N LYS A 266 16.17 11.92 26.52
CA LYS A 266 16.56 13.29 26.87
C LYS A 266 15.39 14.29 26.83
N SER A 267 14.20 13.87 26.36
CA SER A 267 13.06 14.77 26.15
C SER A 267 11.85 14.54 27.08
N VAL A 268 11.94 13.67 28.11
CA VAL A 268 10.80 13.44 29.02
C VAL A 268 11.21 13.35 30.50
N PRO A 269 10.90 14.34 31.35
CA PRO A 269 10.77 14.09 32.79
C PRO A 269 9.42 13.39 33.04
N LYS A 270 9.46 12.28 33.79
CA LYS A 270 8.28 11.55 34.26
C LYS A 270 7.27 12.51 34.91
N ARG A 271 6.07 12.64 34.34
CA ARG A 271 4.88 13.04 35.10
C ARG A 271 3.67 12.19 34.75
N SER A 272 3.15 11.60 35.82
CA SER A 272 1.86 10.94 35.97
C SER A 272 0.70 11.81 35.49
N SER A 273 -0.30 11.11 34.95
CA SER A 273 -1.70 11.50 34.75
C SER A 273 -2.17 12.74 35.51
N GLN A 274 -2.40 13.85 34.78
CA GLN A 274 -3.68 14.58 34.76
C GLN A 274 -3.56 15.89 33.95
N SER A 275 -4.64 16.21 33.23
CA SER A 275 -4.97 17.49 32.58
C SER A 275 -4.29 17.83 31.23
N LYS A 276 -4.93 17.33 30.15
CA LYS A 276 -4.92 17.93 28.81
C LYS A 276 -5.65 19.27 28.87
N LYS A 277 -4.94 20.42 28.96
CA LYS A 277 -5.47 21.73 28.53
C LYS A 277 -4.45 22.90 28.45
N ALA A 278 -3.14 22.61 28.38
CA ALA A 278 -2.11 23.65 28.29
C ALA A 278 -1.04 23.39 27.21
N ALA A 279 -1.38 22.68 26.13
CA ALA A 279 -0.40 22.22 25.14
C ALA A 279 -0.04 23.27 24.07
N ASP A 280 -0.85 24.30 23.83
CA ASP A 280 -0.62 25.26 22.74
C ASP A 280 0.34 26.42 23.09
N ALA A 281 0.76 26.55 24.35
CA ALA A 281 1.65 27.63 24.78
C ALA A 281 3.15 27.24 24.84
N ARG A 282 3.50 25.95 24.71
CA ARG A 282 4.89 25.46 24.89
C ARG A 282 5.69 25.27 23.60
N VAL A 283 5.03 25.21 22.45
CA VAL A 283 5.70 24.96 21.15
C VAL A 283 6.54 26.17 20.68
N ARG A 284 6.36 27.36 21.27
CA ARG A 284 7.15 28.55 20.93
C ARG A 284 8.43 28.74 21.75
N SER A 285 8.63 28.05 22.88
CA SER A 285 9.81 28.23 23.74
C SER A 285 10.85 27.13 23.68
N GLU A 286 10.61 26.03 22.97
CA GLU A 286 11.54 24.87 22.88
C GLU A 286 12.38 24.86 21.59
N ARG A 287 12.40 25.96 20.81
CA ARG A 287 13.28 26.13 19.64
C ARG A 287 14.71 26.60 19.99
N ALA A 288 15.00 26.87 21.26
CA ALA A 288 16.20 27.60 21.65
C ALA A 288 17.34 26.75 22.26
N ASP A 289 17.16 25.44 22.51
CA ASP A 289 18.15 24.70 23.31
C ASP A 289 18.37 23.22 22.96
N SER A 290 18.36 22.88 21.67
CA SER A 290 18.97 21.63 21.19
C SER A 290 20.24 21.95 20.42
N SER A 291 21.34 22.14 21.14
CA SER A 291 22.68 22.16 20.55
C SER A 291 22.85 20.92 19.66
N GLU A 292 23.03 21.14 18.36
CA GLU A 292 23.39 20.12 17.37
C GLU A 292 24.47 19.21 17.94
N LYS A 293 24.17 17.92 18.07
CA LYS A 293 25.18 16.93 18.45
C LYS A 293 26.13 16.81 17.25
N LYS A 294 27.21 17.60 17.25
CA LYS A 294 28.22 17.64 16.18
C LYS A 294 28.73 16.22 15.92
N ILE A 295 28.48 15.71 14.73
CA ILE A 295 29.10 14.48 14.23
C ILE A 295 30.56 14.83 13.93
N CYS A 296 31.47 14.18 14.65
CA CYS A 296 32.91 14.48 14.61
C CYS A 296 33.61 13.62 13.55
N ILE A 297 34.65 14.17 12.93
CA ILE A 297 35.42 13.50 11.87
C ILE A 297 36.18 12.27 12.39
N GLY A 298 36.51 12.25 13.68
CA GLY A 298 37.21 11.18 14.36
C GLY A 298 36.52 9.81 14.29
N ASP A 299 35.20 9.79 14.12
CA ASP A 299 34.40 8.55 14.06
C ASP A 299 34.48 7.85 12.68
N PHE A 300 34.97 8.55 11.66
CA PHE A 300 35.05 8.06 10.27
C PHE A 300 36.48 7.76 9.81
N CYS A 301 37.44 7.81 10.75
CA CYS A 301 38.84 7.56 10.47
C CYS A 301 39.10 6.09 10.16
N ILE A 302 39.84 5.85 9.09
CA ILE A 302 40.42 4.53 8.78
C ILE A 302 41.93 4.54 9.06
N PRO A 303 42.51 3.41 9.52
CA PRO A 303 43.95 3.30 9.66
C PRO A 303 44.64 3.43 8.30
N GLY A 304 45.51 4.44 8.14
CA GLY A 304 46.41 4.56 6.99
C GLY A 304 47.80 3.97 7.26
N ILE A 305 48.55 3.70 6.19
CA ILE A 305 49.95 3.27 6.30
C ILE A 305 50.81 4.42 6.84
N THR A 306 51.62 4.13 7.85
CA THR A 306 52.57 5.07 8.45
C THR A 306 54.01 4.67 8.18
N LEU A 307 54.87 5.64 7.89
CA LEU A 307 56.31 5.46 7.65
C LEU A 307 57.12 6.44 8.50
N PHE A 308 58.41 6.13 8.71
CA PHE A 308 59.31 7.02 9.43
C PHE A 308 60.09 7.94 8.46
N PRO A 309 60.52 9.14 8.89
CA PRO A 309 61.25 10.09 8.04
C PRO A 309 62.53 9.54 7.41
N GLU A 310 63.16 8.59 8.09
CA GLU A 310 64.41 7.94 7.70
C GLU A 310 64.19 6.72 6.78
N THR A 311 62.94 6.36 6.48
CA THR A 311 62.65 5.21 5.60
C THR A 311 63.28 5.43 4.21
N PRO A 312 64.11 4.49 3.71
CA PRO A 312 64.70 4.58 2.39
C PRO A 312 63.64 4.64 1.29
N VAL A 313 63.88 5.46 0.27
CA VAL A 313 62.96 5.62 -0.87
C VAL A 313 62.70 4.30 -1.61
N THR A 314 63.67 3.39 -1.65
CA THR A 314 63.52 2.04 -2.22
C THR A 314 62.43 1.23 -1.53
N ASP A 315 62.34 1.35 -0.20
CA ASP A 315 61.40 0.57 0.61
C ASP A 315 59.99 1.14 0.47
N VAL A 316 59.87 2.47 0.35
CA VAL A 316 58.60 3.15 0.03
C VAL A 316 58.10 2.77 -1.37
N LEU A 317 59.01 2.67 -2.34
CA LEU A 317 58.68 2.22 -3.70
C LEU A 317 58.17 0.78 -3.71
N GLN A 318 58.86 -0.12 -2.99
CA GLN A 318 58.41 -1.50 -2.82
C GLN A 318 57.06 -1.57 -2.10
N LEU A 319 56.85 -0.75 -1.06
CA LEU A 319 55.58 -0.69 -0.33
C LEU A 319 54.42 -0.34 -1.26
N PHE A 320 54.55 0.68 -2.10
CA PHE A 320 53.52 1.03 -3.07
C PHE A 320 53.38 -0.01 -4.17
N GLN A 321 54.46 -0.63 -4.66
CA GLN A 321 54.35 -1.70 -5.66
C GLN A 321 53.59 -2.93 -5.15
N VAL A 322 53.82 -3.32 -3.90
CA VAL A 322 53.13 -4.46 -3.25
C VAL A 322 51.69 -4.10 -2.87
N ASN A 323 51.45 -2.88 -2.37
CA ASN A 323 50.13 -2.42 -1.96
C ASN A 323 49.53 -1.49 -3.03
N THR A 324 49.00 -2.09 -4.09
CA THR A 324 48.40 -1.34 -5.22
C THR A 324 47.20 -0.49 -4.82
N GLU A 325 46.48 -0.88 -3.76
CA GLU A 325 45.35 -0.13 -3.18
C GLU A 325 45.78 1.02 -2.25
N CYS A 326 47.06 1.06 -1.83
CA CYS A 326 47.56 2.16 -1.02
C CYS A 326 47.79 3.40 -1.88
N SER A 327 46.96 4.43 -1.65
CA SER A 327 47.03 5.71 -2.35
C SER A 327 47.86 6.77 -1.61
N LEU A 328 48.04 6.62 -0.30
CA LEU A 328 48.69 7.59 0.57
C LEU A 328 49.42 6.88 1.73
N ALA A 329 50.65 7.31 2.02
CA ALA A 329 51.36 7.00 3.25
C ALA A 329 51.58 8.27 4.08
N VAL A 330 51.46 8.16 5.41
CA VAL A 330 51.65 9.27 6.36
C VAL A 330 53.01 9.12 7.01
N ILE A 331 53.82 10.17 7.03
CA ILE A 331 55.12 10.17 7.67
C ILE A 331 54.94 10.65 9.12
N VAL A 332 55.33 9.80 10.07
CA VAL A 332 55.22 10.09 11.50
C VAL A 332 56.56 9.94 12.19
N ASP A 333 56.83 10.76 13.20
CA ASP A 333 58.02 10.61 14.04
C ASP A 333 57.85 9.52 15.11
N MET A 334 58.90 9.31 15.93
CA MET A 334 58.88 8.33 17.03
C MET A 334 57.82 8.63 18.10
N SER A 335 57.28 9.85 18.15
CA SER A 335 56.19 10.27 19.04
C SER A 335 54.80 10.19 18.38
N LYS A 336 54.71 9.61 17.17
CA LYS A 336 53.50 9.54 16.32
C LYS A 336 52.98 10.90 15.86
N LYS A 337 53.80 11.94 15.88
CA LYS A 337 53.42 13.24 15.33
C LYS A 337 53.55 13.20 13.81
N VAL A 338 52.56 13.74 13.10
CA VAL A 338 52.58 13.79 11.63
C VAL A 338 53.58 14.85 11.17
N VAL A 339 54.53 14.46 10.33
CA VAL A 339 55.59 15.36 9.81
C VAL A 339 55.54 15.56 8.29
N GLY A 340 54.75 14.73 7.59
CA GLY A 340 54.53 14.84 6.15
C GLY A 340 53.61 13.75 5.63
N ILE A 341 53.26 13.82 4.34
CA ILE A 341 52.55 12.77 3.63
C ILE A 341 53.25 12.43 2.31
N VAL A 342 52.97 11.25 1.77
CA VAL A 342 53.45 10.83 0.46
C VAL A 342 52.29 10.22 -0.31
N THR A 343 51.88 10.86 -1.40
CA THR A 343 50.87 10.31 -2.30
C THR A 343 51.52 9.34 -3.28
N ARG A 344 50.87 8.21 -3.54
CA ARG A 344 51.35 7.21 -4.52
C ARG A 344 51.62 7.84 -5.89
N ARG A 345 50.71 8.71 -6.33
CA ARG A 345 50.78 9.36 -7.65
C ARG A 345 52.03 10.22 -7.79
N ASN A 346 52.19 11.22 -6.91
CA ASN A 346 53.34 12.13 -6.98
C ASN A 346 54.66 11.38 -6.76
N PHE A 347 54.64 10.38 -5.86
CA PHE A 347 55.81 9.57 -5.60
C PHE A 347 56.25 8.73 -6.80
N LEU A 348 55.33 8.04 -7.49
CA LEU A 348 55.66 7.25 -8.68
C LEU A 348 56.03 8.12 -9.88
N ASP A 349 55.43 9.31 -10.02
CA ASP A 349 55.77 10.27 -11.08
C ASP A 349 57.25 10.69 -11.00
N LEU A 350 57.83 10.79 -9.80
CA LEU A 350 59.27 11.07 -9.60
C LEU A 350 60.17 9.99 -10.22
N PHE A 351 59.72 8.72 -10.29
CA PHE A 351 60.48 7.59 -10.87
C PHE A 351 60.16 7.35 -12.34
N GLY A 352 59.09 7.93 -12.87
CA GLY A 352 58.69 7.81 -14.28
C GLY A 352 59.48 8.67 -15.26
N SER A 353 60.30 9.61 -14.77
CA SER A 353 61.11 10.51 -15.61
C SER A 353 62.45 9.87 -16.04
N GLN A 354 63.02 10.31 -17.17
CA GLN A 354 64.22 9.74 -17.83
C GLN A 354 65.46 9.59 -16.92
N TYR A 355 65.56 10.39 -15.85
CA TYR A 355 66.66 10.34 -14.86
C TYR A 355 66.18 10.19 -13.41
N GLY A 356 64.86 10.08 -13.18
CA GLY A 356 64.24 10.16 -11.86
C GLY A 356 64.67 9.05 -10.91
N PHE A 357 64.80 7.82 -11.43
CA PHE A 357 65.23 6.67 -10.63
C PHE A 357 66.64 6.89 -10.03
N SER A 358 67.61 7.29 -10.84
CA SER A 358 69.00 7.52 -10.38
C SER A 358 69.13 8.71 -9.44
N LEU A 359 68.26 9.72 -9.55
CA LEU A 359 68.28 10.94 -8.74
C LEU A 359 67.69 10.75 -7.33
N HIS A 360 66.72 9.83 -7.20
CA HIS A 360 65.91 9.72 -5.98
C HIS A 360 66.16 8.43 -5.18
N MET A 361 66.70 7.36 -5.80
CA MET A 361 66.84 6.04 -5.15
C MET A 361 67.75 6.04 -3.90
N ARG A 362 68.71 6.96 -3.79
CA ARG A 362 69.64 7.05 -2.63
C ARG A 362 69.13 7.93 -1.49
N LYS A 363 67.97 8.56 -1.65
CA LYS A 363 67.41 9.50 -0.67
C LYS A 363 66.55 8.78 0.37
N VAL A 364 66.26 9.48 1.46
CA VAL A 364 65.25 9.07 2.45
C VAL A 364 63.94 9.81 2.21
N ILE A 365 62.83 9.27 2.70
CA ILE A 365 61.49 9.81 2.40
C ILE A 365 61.27 11.22 2.93
N SER A 366 61.96 11.62 4.01
CA SER A 366 61.92 13.00 4.54
C SER A 366 62.40 14.08 3.56
N GLU A 367 63.18 13.72 2.54
CA GLU A 367 63.61 14.63 1.47
C GLU A 367 62.57 14.79 0.35
N LEU A 368 61.62 13.86 0.25
CA LEU A 368 60.64 13.78 -0.87
C LEU A 368 59.19 13.92 -0.41
N MET A 369 58.92 13.91 0.90
CA MET A 369 57.57 14.02 1.45
C MET A 369 56.95 15.41 1.24
N GLU A 370 55.63 15.44 1.09
CA GLU A 370 54.84 16.67 1.05
C GLU A 370 54.60 17.17 2.48
N LYS A 371 55.01 18.42 2.77
CA LYS A 371 54.81 19.06 4.08
C LYS A 371 53.48 19.81 4.19
N THR A 372 52.82 20.05 3.07
CA THR A 372 51.53 20.75 2.98
C THR A 372 50.40 19.74 2.78
N PHE A 373 49.61 19.51 3.82
CA PHE A 373 48.45 18.61 3.79
C PHE A 373 47.39 19.13 4.76
N LEU A 374 46.14 18.72 4.58
CA LEU A 374 45.10 19.05 5.56
C LEU A 374 45.16 18.06 6.71
N SER A 375 45.49 18.57 7.88
CA SER A 375 45.30 17.90 9.15
C SER A 375 44.15 18.54 9.92
N VAL A 376 43.32 17.73 10.57
CA VAL A 376 42.18 18.17 11.39
C VAL A 376 42.15 17.43 12.72
N ASP A 377 41.62 18.09 13.75
CA ASP A 377 41.38 17.45 15.05
C ASP A 377 40.21 16.46 14.97
N GLU A 378 40.30 15.35 15.70
CA GLU A 378 39.27 14.32 15.74
C GLU A 378 37.88 14.83 16.14
N ASN A 379 37.80 15.92 16.91
CA ASN A 379 36.57 16.53 17.40
C ASN A 379 35.98 17.57 16.44
N GLU A 380 36.64 17.82 15.30
CA GLU A 380 36.13 18.76 14.32
C GLU A 380 34.89 18.18 13.60
N ALA A 381 33.89 19.04 13.34
CA ALA A 381 32.64 18.60 12.73
C ALA A 381 32.84 18.22 11.26
N VAL A 382 32.20 17.11 10.84
CA VAL A 382 32.27 16.62 9.45
C VAL A 382 31.90 17.70 8.42
N THR A 383 30.93 18.56 8.74
CA THR A 383 30.50 19.69 7.88
C THR A 383 31.59 20.75 7.71
N GLU A 384 32.33 21.07 8.77
CA GLU A 384 33.44 22.04 8.74
C GLU A 384 34.67 21.45 8.06
N VAL A 385 34.98 20.17 8.31
CA VAL A 385 36.06 19.45 7.61
C VAL A 385 35.76 19.38 6.11
N SER A 386 34.50 19.17 5.71
CA SER A 386 34.10 19.19 4.30
C SER A 386 34.28 20.54 3.65
N LYS A 387 33.90 21.65 4.29
CA LYS A 387 34.19 22.99 3.79
C LYS A 387 35.69 23.21 3.59
N LYS A 388 36.52 22.85 4.57
CA LYS A 388 37.99 22.94 4.47
C LYS A 388 38.58 22.04 3.38
N ALA A 389 38.03 20.86 3.17
CA ALA A 389 38.45 19.94 2.13
C ALA A 389 38.06 20.44 0.72
N MET A 390 36.86 21.02 0.58
CA MET A 390 36.36 21.57 -0.69
C MET A 390 37.00 22.90 -1.07
N ALA A 391 37.51 23.66 -0.10
CA ALA A 391 38.21 24.93 -0.32
C ALA A 391 39.66 24.76 -0.86
N ARG A 392 40.13 23.52 -1.06
CA ARG A 392 41.48 23.26 -1.59
C ARG A 392 41.55 23.39 -3.11
N ASP A 393 42.75 23.69 -3.60
CA ASP A 393 43.12 23.71 -5.01
C ASP A 393 42.83 22.35 -5.70
N ASP A 394 42.49 22.37 -6.99
CA ASP A 394 42.08 21.18 -7.77
C ASP A 394 43.09 20.01 -7.71
N THR A 395 44.38 20.30 -7.54
CA THR A 395 45.47 19.32 -7.46
C THR A 395 45.52 18.55 -6.13
N THR A 396 45.00 19.12 -5.04
CA THR A 396 45.02 18.53 -3.67
C THR A 396 43.64 18.28 -3.08
N ARG A 397 42.58 18.66 -3.82
CA ARG A 397 41.17 18.49 -3.42
C ARG A 397 40.77 17.04 -3.18
N TYR A 398 41.40 16.09 -3.88
CA TYR A 398 41.12 14.65 -3.73
C TYR A 398 42.05 13.95 -2.74
N SER A 399 43.05 14.65 -2.18
CA SER A 399 43.96 14.08 -1.18
C SER A 399 43.20 13.78 0.12
N PRO A 400 43.38 12.59 0.74
CA PRO A 400 42.75 12.27 2.02
C PRO A 400 43.05 13.29 3.12
N VAL A 401 42.13 13.44 4.07
CA VAL A 401 42.28 14.27 5.26
C VAL A 401 43.03 13.45 6.33
N VAL A 402 44.10 14.01 6.89
CA VAL A 402 44.78 13.43 8.05
C VAL A 402 44.03 13.85 9.31
N VAL A 403 43.73 12.89 10.17
CA VAL A 403 43.05 13.15 11.44
C VAL A 403 44.01 12.91 12.59
N GLU A 404 44.12 13.90 13.47
CA GLU A 404 44.94 13.87 14.67
C GLU A 404 44.09 13.85 15.94
N SER A 405 44.57 13.16 16.96
CA SER A 405 44.04 13.19 18.32
C SER A 405 45.14 13.66 19.26
N ASN A 406 44.92 14.78 19.95
CA ASN A 406 45.91 15.40 20.83
C ASN A 406 47.28 15.63 20.16
N GLY A 407 47.29 16.00 18.87
CA GLY A 407 48.51 16.23 18.09
C GLY A 407 49.27 14.96 17.66
N MET A 408 48.69 13.78 17.86
CA MET A 408 49.20 12.49 17.37
C MET A 408 48.34 11.97 16.23
N TYR A 409 48.95 11.25 15.29
CA TYR A 409 48.24 10.60 14.19
C TYR A 409 47.19 9.61 14.70
N LYS A 410 45.93 9.80 14.27
CA LYS A 410 44.81 8.89 14.56
C LYS A 410 44.41 8.07 13.33
N GLY A 411 44.34 8.68 12.15
CA GLY A 411 43.93 8.00 10.93
C GLY A 411 43.71 8.92 9.74
N LEU A 412 43.11 8.38 8.68
CA LEU A 412 42.78 9.08 7.44
C LEU A 412 41.27 9.08 7.20
N VAL A 413 40.76 10.13 6.55
CA VAL A 413 39.40 10.17 5.99
C VAL A 413 39.47 10.52 4.52
N THR A 414 38.87 9.69 3.67
CA THR A 414 38.81 9.97 2.22
C THR A 414 37.72 11.01 1.93
N ILE A 415 37.90 11.77 0.85
CA ILE A 415 36.88 12.74 0.39
C ILE A 415 35.56 12.05 0.04
N LYS A 416 35.61 10.83 -0.52
CA LYS A 416 34.43 10.00 -0.77
C LYS A 416 33.65 9.73 0.52
N THR A 417 34.35 9.25 1.56
CA THR A 417 33.75 9.00 2.88
C THR A 417 33.12 10.27 3.46
N LEU A 418 33.78 11.42 3.28
CA LEU A 418 33.29 12.70 3.77
C LEU A 418 31.98 13.14 3.09
N ILE A 419 31.91 13.04 1.76
CA ILE A 419 30.70 13.36 0.97
C ILE A 419 29.57 12.38 1.29
N ASP A 420 29.86 11.07 1.27
CA ASP A 420 28.86 10.02 1.57
C ASP A 420 28.25 10.25 2.96
N THR A 421 29.08 10.64 3.94
CA THR A 421 28.62 10.93 5.30
C THR A 421 27.68 12.13 5.34
N ILE A 422 28.01 13.24 4.68
CA ILE A 422 27.16 14.44 4.64
C ILE A 422 25.83 14.17 3.94
N VAL A 423 25.88 13.49 2.78
CA VAL A 423 24.68 13.15 2.03
C VAL A 423 23.76 12.26 2.86
N ASN A 424 24.32 11.25 3.55
CA ASN A 424 23.53 10.37 4.42
C ASN A 424 22.88 11.13 5.59
N ILE A 425 23.58 12.10 6.18
CA ILE A 425 23.03 12.96 7.24
C ILE A 425 21.86 13.79 6.70
N GLU A 426 22.05 14.50 5.57
CA GLU A 426 21.00 15.36 5.00
C GLU A 426 19.77 14.56 4.55
N VAL A 427 19.99 13.38 3.94
CA VAL A 427 18.90 12.47 3.54
C VAL A 427 18.13 11.98 4.76
N ALA A 428 18.81 11.63 5.85
CA ALA A 428 18.16 11.20 7.08
C ALA A 428 17.27 12.30 7.68
N ASP A 429 17.78 13.53 7.76
CA ASP A 429 17.05 14.69 8.30
C ASP A 429 15.81 15.01 7.46
N LYS A 430 15.95 15.10 6.13
CA LYS A 430 14.81 15.33 5.23
C LYS A 430 13.79 14.21 5.27
N THR A 431 14.24 12.96 5.39
CA THR A 431 13.35 11.80 5.51
C THR A 431 12.50 11.89 6.78
N GLN A 432 13.07 12.31 7.91
CA GLN A 432 12.33 12.51 9.15
C GLN A 432 11.30 13.63 9.04
N GLU A 433 11.67 14.76 8.43
CA GLU A 433 10.76 15.88 8.20
C GLU A 433 9.55 15.47 7.34
N ILE A 434 9.81 14.75 6.24
CA ILE A 434 8.76 14.22 5.36
C ILE A 434 7.85 13.24 6.11
N MET A 435 8.43 12.32 6.88
CA MET A 435 7.64 11.37 7.68
C MET A 435 6.72 12.08 8.69
N TYR A 436 7.21 13.14 9.33
CA TYR A 436 6.41 13.95 10.24
C TYR A 436 5.26 14.66 9.52
N LYS A 437 5.54 15.33 8.40
CA LYS A 437 4.51 16.00 7.59
C LYS A 437 3.47 15.02 7.06
N ASN A 438 3.89 13.84 6.59
CA ASN A 438 2.97 12.80 6.11
C ASN A 438 2.06 12.27 7.20
N ARG A 439 2.54 12.14 8.44
CA ARG A 439 1.71 11.73 9.57
C ARG A 439 0.61 12.75 9.85
N ILE A 440 0.95 14.03 9.92
CA ILE A 440 -0.04 15.11 10.12
C ILE A 440 -1.07 15.11 8.99
N LEU A 441 -0.62 14.96 7.74
CA LEU A 441 -1.51 14.92 6.59
C LEU A 441 -2.49 13.73 6.68
N GLN A 442 -2.02 12.55 7.09
CA GLN A 442 -2.87 11.37 7.28
C GLN A 442 -3.90 11.59 8.39
N GLU A 443 -3.52 12.20 9.52
CA GLU A 443 -4.45 12.54 10.59
C GLU A 443 -5.52 13.54 10.13
N GLN A 444 -5.12 14.56 9.36
CA GLN A 444 -6.05 15.53 8.76
C GLN A 444 -7.01 14.86 7.76
N GLN A 445 -6.52 13.95 6.92
CA GLN A 445 -7.36 13.20 5.98
C GLN A 445 -8.37 12.30 6.72
N GLN A 446 -7.97 11.65 7.81
CA GLN A 446 -8.89 10.83 8.61
C GLN A 446 -9.99 11.67 9.26
N LEU A 447 -9.65 12.86 9.77
CA LEU A 447 -10.63 13.80 10.31
C LEU A 447 -11.60 14.28 9.23
N GLN A 448 -11.10 14.71 8.07
CA GLN A 448 -11.94 15.15 6.95
C GLN A 448 -12.87 14.02 6.45
N GLN A 449 -12.38 12.79 6.35
CA GLN A 449 -13.21 11.63 5.99
C GLN A 449 -14.32 11.37 7.01
N ARG A 450 -14.01 11.50 8.31
CA ARG A 450 -14.99 11.33 9.37
C ARG A 450 -16.07 12.42 9.32
N ASP A 451 -15.69 13.68 9.15
CA ASP A 451 -16.63 14.79 9.06
C ASP A 451 -17.51 14.68 7.81
N MET A 452 -16.92 14.29 6.68
CA MET A 452 -17.64 14.04 5.44
C MET A 452 -18.65 12.88 5.59
N LYS A 453 -18.27 11.79 6.25
CA LYS A 453 -19.17 10.66 6.52
C LYS A 453 -20.32 11.05 7.46
N MET A 454 -20.07 11.94 8.41
CA MET A 454 -21.13 12.50 9.26
C MET A 454 -22.11 13.34 8.44
N ALA A 455 -21.60 14.19 7.53
CA ALA A 455 -22.44 14.98 6.64
C ALA A 455 -23.32 14.10 5.72
N GLU A 456 -22.74 13.02 5.18
CA GLU A 456 -23.49 12.01 4.39
C GLU A 456 -24.65 11.41 5.20
N LEU A 457 -24.39 10.97 6.44
CA LEU A 457 -25.41 10.37 7.31
C LEU A 457 -26.53 11.36 7.64
N VAL A 458 -26.17 12.61 7.94
CA VAL A 458 -27.14 13.68 8.19
C VAL A 458 -28.00 13.91 6.95
N GLN A 459 -27.38 14.07 5.78
CA GLN A 459 -28.10 14.31 4.54
C GLN A 459 -29.05 13.15 4.17
N LYS A 460 -28.58 11.90 4.26
CA LYS A 460 -29.43 10.71 4.02
C LYS A 460 -30.67 10.65 4.91
N SER A 461 -30.61 11.22 6.12
CA SER A 461 -31.76 11.27 7.03
C SER A 461 -32.88 12.21 6.57
N PHE A 462 -32.57 13.22 5.74
CA PHE A 462 -33.54 14.16 5.19
C PHE A 462 -34.19 13.66 3.88
N TYR A 463 -33.61 12.68 3.21
CA TYR A 463 -34.14 12.12 1.96
C TYR A 463 -35.00 10.88 2.19
N ARG A 464 -36.02 10.75 1.35
CA ARG A 464 -36.92 9.60 1.39
C ARG A 464 -36.22 8.40 0.75
N GLN A 465 -36.26 7.24 1.41
CA GLN A 465 -35.60 6.02 0.91
C GLN A 465 -36.50 5.17 0.00
N SER A 466 -37.79 5.51 -0.11
CA SER A 466 -38.76 4.74 -0.88
C SER A 466 -39.78 5.67 -1.54
N PRO A 467 -40.26 5.32 -2.76
CA PRO A 467 -41.22 6.15 -3.47
C PRO A 467 -42.54 6.27 -2.69
N PRO A 468 -43.28 7.39 -2.83
CA PRO A 468 -44.61 7.51 -2.26
C PRO A 468 -45.55 6.46 -2.85
N GLU A 469 -46.34 5.80 -1.99
CA GLU A 469 -47.51 5.05 -2.43
C GLU A 469 -48.66 6.02 -2.64
N THR A 470 -49.27 5.98 -3.84
CA THR A 470 -50.35 6.87 -4.23
C THR A 470 -51.41 6.08 -5.00
N LYS A 471 -52.65 6.57 -5.01
CA LYS A 471 -53.75 5.90 -5.73
C LYS A 471 -53.70 6.10 -7.24
N LEU A 472 -53.36 7.31 -7.70
CA LEU A 472 -53.45 7.70 -9.12
C LEU A 472 -52.11 7.58 -9.86
N TRP A 473 -50.98 7.58 -9.15
CA TRP A 473 -49.65 7.64 -9.72
C TRP A 473 -48.76 6.48 -9.22
N ASP A 474 -48.11 5.76 -10.14
CA ASP A 474 -46.91 4.98 -9.83
C ASP A 474 -45.72 5.91 -9.74
N CYS A 475 -44.87 5.73 -8.73
CA CYS A 475 -43.64 6.51 -8.58
C CYS A 475 -42.45 5.56 -8.45
N ALA A 476 -41.37 5.85 -9.16
CA ALA A 476 -40.07 5.23 -8.95
C ALA A 476 -38.99 6.30 -9.06
N PHE A 477 -37.96 6.21 -8.25
CA PHE A 477 -36.80 7.09 -8.40
C PHE A 477 -35.51 6.33 -8.12
N TYR A 478 -34.43 6.86 -8.67
CA TYR A 478 -33.07 6.46 -8.42
C TYR A 478 -32.28 7.71 -8.06
N PHE A 479 -31.50 7.60 -6.99
CA PHE A 479 -30.68 8.69 -6.49
C PHE A 479 -29.32 8.12 -6.12
N ARG A 480 -28.28 8.65 -6.76
CA ARG A 480 -26.89 8.26 -6.52
C ARG A 480 -26.01 9.50 -6.47
N PRO A 481 -25.56 9.89 -5.27
CA PRO A 481 -24.53 10.92 -5.12
C PRO A 481 -23.22 10.54 -5.84
N MET A 482 -22.55 11.52 -6.45
CA MET A 482 -21.19 11.42 -7.01
C MET A 482 -20.15 11.14 -5.93
N ALA A 483 -20.31 11.81 -4.79
CA ALA A 483 -19.42 11.77 -3.64
C ALA A 483 -20.19 11.45 -2.35
N SER A 484 -19.64 11.80 -1.18
CA SER A 484 -20.31 11.53 0.10
C SER A 484 -21.57 12.37 0.33
N VAL A 485 -21.62 13.60 -0.19
CA VAL A 485 -22.73 14.53 -0.01
C VAL A 485 -23.13 15.06 -1.39
N SER A 486 -24.43 15.13 -1.62
CA SER A 486 -25.04 15.47 -2.91
C SER A 486 -25.53 16.92 -2.97
N GLY A 487 -25.34 17.59 -4.10
CA GLY A 487 -26.00 18.84 -4.49
C GLY A 487 -27.43 18.61 -4.98
N ASP A 488 -27.74 17.43 -5.52
CA ASP A 488 -29.10 17.07 -5.95
C ASP A 488 -30.11 17.03 -4.78
N VAL A 489 -31.25 17.67 -4.98
CA VAL A 489 -32.35 17.77 -4.02
C VAL A 489 -33.67 17.41 -4.66
N TYR A 490 -34.35 16.39 -4.11
CA TYR A 490 -35.72 16.08 -4.48
C TYR A 490 -36.65 15.96 -3.26
N ASP A 491 -37.94 16.24 -3.48
CA ASP A 491 -39.01 15.93 -2.52
C ASP A 491 -40.34 15.63 -3.23
N PHE A 492 -41.19 14.87 -2.54
CA PHE A 492 -42.54 14.51 -2.99
C PHE A 492 -43.58 15.12 -2.04
N TYR A 493 -44.41 16.02 -2.55
CA TYR A 493 -45.45 16.70 -1.78
C TYR A 493 -46.74 15.89 -1.81
N MET A 494 -47.11 15.32 -0.66
CA MET A 494 -48.26 14.44 -0.50
C MET A 494 -49.35 15.07 0.36
N ASP A 495 -50.62 14.92 -0.04
CA ASP A 495 -51.73 15.04 0.89
C ASP A 495 -51.92 13.72 1.65
N LYS A 496 -51.45 13.69 2.90
CA LYS A 496 -51.51 12.49 3.75
C LYS A 496 -52.93 12.03 4.07
N LYS A 497 -53.94 12.92 4.01
CA LYS A 497 -55.34 12.56 4.30
C LYS A 497 -56.00 11.91 3.09
N ALA A 498 -55.75 12.44 1.89
CA ALA A 498 -56.33 11.92 0.65
C ALA A 498 -55.53 10.74 0.06
N GLY A 499 -54.24 10.62 0.39
CA GLY A 499 -53.33 9.66 -0.23
C GLY A 499 -52.93 10.06 -1.66
N GLU A 500 -52.90 11.37 -1.93
CA GLU A 500 -52.69 11.94 -3.26
C GLU A 500 -51.33 12.66 -3.35
N LEU A 501 -50.67 12.49 -4.49
CA LEU A 501 -49.49 13.25 -4.86
C LEU A 501 -49.94 14.63 -5.36
N LYS A 502 -49.51 15.69 -4.68
CA LYS A 502 -49.82 17.08 -5.03
C LYS A 502 -48.70 17.78 -5.78
N GLY A 503 -47.48 17.23 -5.74
CA GLY A 503 -46.39 17.76 -6.54
C GLY A 503 -45.03 17.15 -6.22
N ILE A 504 -44.03 17.58 -6.98
CA ILE A 504 -42.64 17.18 -6.87
C ILE A 504 -41.78 18.41 -7.08
N SER A 505 -40.62 18.45 -6.43
CA SER A 505 -39.55 19.36 -6.79
C SER A 505 -38.27 18.59 -6.97
N LEU A 506 -37.47 19.02 -7.95
CA LEU A 506 -36.12 18.54 -8.21
C LEU A 506 -35.23 19.77 -8.40
N PHE A 507 -34.13 19.84 -7.66
CA PHE A 507 -33.15 20.90 -7.76
C PHE A 507 -31.76 20.29 -7.83
N ASP A 508 -30.86 21.01 -8.44
CA ASP A 508 -29.42 20.79 -8.37
C ASP A 508 -28.76 22.05 -7.82
N VAL A 509 -27.86 21.89 -6.87
CA VAL A 509 -27.11 22.96 -6.21
C VAL A 509 -25.72 23.00 -6.81
N SER A 510 -25.31 24.17 -7.30
CA SER A 510 -24.01 24.32 -7.94
C SER A 510 -22.85 23.91 -7.05
N GLY A 511 -21.93 23.11 -7.61
CA GLY A 511 -20.73 22.62 -6.93
C GLY A 511 -20.97 21.36 -6.06
N HIS A 512 -19.88 20.78 -5.56
CA HIS A 512 -19.92 19.48 -4.87
C HIS A 512 -19.36 19.54 -3.43
N GLY A 513 -19.87 18.68 -2.55
CA GLY A 513 -19.35 18.48 -1.19
C GLY A 513 -20.26 19.06 -0.09
N VAL A 514 -19.65 19.43 1.04
CA VAL A 514 -20.43 19.78 2.26
C VAL A 514 -21.25 21.06 2.08
N ALA A 515 -20.69 22.07 1.41
CA ALA A 515 -21.36 23.35 1.21
C ALA A 515 -22.63 23.21 0.35
N SER A 516 -22.54 22.54 -0.80
CA SER A 516 -23.70 22.30 -1.66
C SER A 516 -24.74 21.42 -0.98
N GLY A 517 -24.32 20.40 -0.22
CA GLY A 517 -25.24 19.59 0.56
C GLY A 517 -26.00 20.33 1.67
N LEU A 518 -25.34 21.27 2.37
CA LEU A 518 -26.00 22.11 3.38
C LEU A 518 -27.04 23.04 2.75
N VAL A 519 -26.66 23.68 1.64
CA VAL A 519 -27.59 24.49 0.83
C VAL A 519 -28.73 23.62 0.30
N GLY A 520 -28.47 22.38 -0.08
CA GLY A 520 -29.48 21.44 -0.54
C GLY A 520 -30.50 21.08 0.55
N ILE A 521 -30.05 20.83 1.79
CA ILE A 521 -30.93 20.59 2.94
C ILE A 521 -31.78 21.82 3.26
N LEU A 522 -31.18 23.01 3.26
CA LEU A 522 -31.89 24.27 3.45
C LEU A 522 -32.95 24.47 2.36
N SER A 523 -32.57 24.28 1.11
CA SER A 523 -33.44 24.42 -0.06
C SER A 523 -34.61 23.46 0.00
N LYS A 524 -34.37 22.19 0.37
CA LYS A 524 -35.43 21.19 0.58
C LYS A 524 -36.47 21.65 1.61
N TYR A 525 -36.00 22.15 2.76
CA TYR A 525 -36.88 22.62 3.83
C TYR A 525 -37.72 23.83 3.39
N LEU A 526 -37.08 24.82 2.78
CA LEU A 526 -37.73 26.03 2.29
C LEU A 526 -38.71 25.72 1.15
N ALA A 527 -38.34 24.87 0.20
CA ALA A 527 -39.18 24.46 -0.91
C ALA A 527 -40.49 23.82 -0.40
N LYS A 528 -40.39 22.95 0.60
CA LYS A 528 -41.55 22.33 1.24
C LYS A 528 -42.45 23.33 1.95
N GLN A 529 -41.87 24.29 2.66
CA GLN A 529 -42.62 25.34 3.35
C GLN A 529 -43.37 26.23 2.34
N VAL A 530 -42.65 26.71 1.32
CA VAL A 530 -43.20 27.57 0.27
C VAL A 530 -44.29 26.84 -0.51
N PHE A 531 -44.05 25.59 -0.93
CA PHE A 531 -45.04 24.77 -1.62
C PHE A 531 -46.32 24.55 -0.82
N SER A 532 -46.19 24.33 0.50
CA SER A 532 -47.34 24.14 1.38
C SER A 532 -48.13 25.44 1.63
N SER A 533 -47.46 26.58 1.61
CA SER A 533 -48.06 27.91 1.87
C SER A 533 -48.70 28.55 0.63
N CYS A 534 -48.30 28.15 -0.57
CA CYS A 534 -48.72 28.73 -1.85
C CYS A 534 -49.61 27.78 -2.67
N LYS A 535 -50.51 27.04 -2.03
CA LYS A 535 -51.38 26.06 -2.71
C LYS A 535 -52.28 26.68 -3.78
N ASP A 536 -52.78 27.88 -3.52
CA ASP A 536 -53.76 28.56 -4.39
C ASP A 536 -53.11 29.59 -5.34
N LYS A 537 -51.78 29.64 -5.39
CA LYS A 537 -51.02 30.56 -6.26
C LYS A 537 -50.40 29.81 -7.43
N ALA A 538 -50.26 30.47 -8.57
CA ALA A 538 -49.54 29.94 -9.73
C ALA A 538 -48.07 29.58 -9.39
N LEU A 539 -47.50 28.59 -10.09
CA LEU A 539 -46.17 28.08 -9.80
C LEU A 539 -45.04 29.09 -10.01
N ASP A 540 -45.17 30.06 -10.92
CA ASP A 540 -44.19 31.14 -11.09
C ASP A 540 -44.10 32.03 -9.83
N ALA A 541 -45.25 32.40 -9.25
CA ALA A 541 -45.30 33.18 -8.01
C ALA A 541 -44.73 32.39 -6.82
N LEU A 542 -44.92 31.06 -6.80
CA LEU A 542 -44.30 30.16 -5.83
C LEU A 542 -42.78 30.16 -5.99
N LEU A 543 -42.28 30.00 -7.22
CA LEU A 543 -40.85 29.95 -7.51
C LEU A 543 -40.15 31.29 -7.22
N LYS A 544 -40.77 32.43 -7.51
CA LYS A 544 -40.27 33.76 -7.12
C LYS A 544 -40.15 33.91 -5.61
N ASN A 545 -41.17 33.46 -4.87
CA ASN A 545 -41.12 33.47 -3.41
C ASN A 545 -40.02 32.54 -2.87
N PHE A 546 -39.86 31.35 -3.46
CA PHE A 546 -38.79 30.43 -3.11
C PHE A 546 -37.41 31.04 -3.38
N ASN A 547 -37.20 31.64 -4.56
CA ASN A 547 -35.97 32.34 -4.93
C ASN A 547 -35.60 33.39 -3.88
N LYS A 548 -36.55 34.28 -3.54
CA LYS A 548 -36.33 35.32 -2.53
C LYS A 548 -35.95 34.76 -1.17
N VAL A 549 -36.74 33.81 -0.65
CA VAL A 549 -36.50 33.24 0.68
C VAL A 549 -35.18 32.46 0.73
N LEU A 550 -34.81 31.78 -0.36
CA LEU A 550 -33.54 31.07 -0.44
C LEU A 550 -32.36 32.04 -0.50
N THR A 551 -32.43 33.10 -1.31
CA THR A 551 -31.39 34.13 -1.40
C THR A 551 -31.17 34.81 -0.05
N ASP A 552 -32.25 35.17 0.65
CA ASP A 552 -32.16 35.74 2.01
C ASP A 552 -31.54 34.75 3.01
N ALA A 553 -31.95 33.47 2.96
CA ALA A 553 -31.53 32.46 3.93
C ALA A 553 -30.10 31.94 3.74
N LYS A 554 -29.60 31.87 2.49
CA LYS A 554 -28.24 31.39 2.21
C LYS A 554 -27.15 32.42 2.57
N GLY A 555 -27.51 33.71 2.68
CA GLY A 555 -26.59 34.79 3.02
C GLY A 555 -25.45 34.94 2.01
N LEU A 556 -24.19 34.89 2.47
CA LEU A 556 -22.99 35.12 1.66
C LEU A 556 -22.53 33.89 0.84
N VAL A 557 -23.28 32.79 0.90
CA VAL A 557 -22.92 31.56 0.18
C VAL A 557 -23.17 31.76 -1.33
N GLU A 558 -22.13 31.62 -2.14
CA GLU A 558 -22.17 31.86 -3.59
C GLU A 558 -22.90 30.77 -4.39
N ASN A 559 -23.22 29.63 -3.76
CA ASN A 559 -23.98 28.56 -4.41
C ASN A 559 -25.33 29.09 -4.93
N TYR A 560 -25.72 28.58 -6.09
CA TYR A 560 -27.00 28.84 -6.75
C TYR A 560 -27.65 27.50 -7.08
N LEU A 561 -28.93 27.52 -7.42
CA LEU A 561 -29.69 26.33 -7.74
C LEU A 561 -30.25 26.40 -9.15
N THR A 562 -30.24 25.26 -9.83
CA THR A 562 -31.18 24.98 -10.92
C THR A 562 -32.27 24.08 -10.39
N GLY A 563 -33.46 24.11 -10.98
CA GLY A 563 -34.45 23.09 -10.68
C GLY A 563 -35.83 23.40 -11.21
N LEU A 564 -36.80 22.69 -10.67
CA LEU A 564 -38.18 22.75 -11.10
C LEU A 564 -39.15 22.50 -9.95
N PHE A 565 -40.36 23.00 -10.14
CA PHE A 565 -41.53 22.53 -9.41
C PHE A 565 -42.56 21.98 -10.39
N LEU A 566 -43.18 20.87 -9.99
CA LEU A 566 -44.28 20.26 -10.69
C LEU A 566 -45.44 20.09 -9.70
N ARG A 567 -46.61 20.64 -10.02
CA ARG A 567 -47.84 20.48 -9.23
C ARG A 567 -48.78 19.55 -9.98
N ILE A 568 -49.40 18.65 -9.23
CA ILE A 568 -50.26 17.59 -9.76
C ILE A 568 -51.65 17.71 -9.13
N ASP A 569 -52.66 17.74 -9.98
CA ASP A 569 -54.06 17.58 -9.57
C ASP A 569 -54.76 16.59 -10.50
N GLY A 570 -54.93 15.35 -10.02
CA GLY A 570 -55.37 14.23 -10.84
C GLY A 570 -54.40 13.96 -12.00
N GLY A 571 -54.87 14.19 -13.23
CA GLY A 571 -54.07 14.11 -14.47
C GLY A 571 -53.62 15.47 -15.01
N LYS A 572 -54.03 16.59 -14.39
CA LYS A 572 -53.56 17.92 -14.76
C LYS A 572 -52.23 18.20 -14.06
N ILE A 573 -51.25 18.64 -14.84
CA ILE A 573 -49.95 19.05 -14.33
C ILE A 573 -49.71 20.53 -14.61
N GLU A 574 -49.11 21.20 -13.65
CA GLU A 574 -48.58 22.56 -13.76
C GLU A 574 -47.07 22.46 -13.54
N TYR A 575 -46.27 23.07 -14.40
CA TYR A 575 -44.82 22.94 -14.41
C TYR A 575 -44.13 24.29 -14.58
N VAL A 576 -43.07 24.50 -13.80
CA VAL A 576 -42.17 25.65 -13.89
C VAL A 576 -40.72 25.17 -13.78
N ASN A 577 -39.84 25.76 -14.56
CA ASN A 577 -38.40 25.47 -14.60
C ASN A 577 -37.58 26.73 -14.26
N ALA A 578 -36.42 26.52 -13.64
CA ALA A 578 -35.37 27.50 -13.39
C ALA A 578 -34.00 26.91 -13.76
N GLY A 579 -33.58 27.07 -15.01
CA GLY A 579 -32.28 26.69 -15.54
C GLY A 579 -31.94 25.18 -15.48
N HIS A 580 -32.95 24.31 -15.36
CA HIS A 580 -32.78 22.85 -15.20
C HIS A 580 -33.13 22.09 -16.49
N PRO A 581 -32.65 20.84 -16.69
CA PRO A 581 -33.14 19.99 -17.76
C PRO A 581 -34.67 19.87 -17.80
N ASP A 582 -35.21 19.79 -19.01
CA ASP A 582 -36.66 19.74 -19.19
C ASP A 582 -37.24 18.39 -18.81
N VAL A 583 -38.45 18.42 -18.27
CA VAL A 583 -39.21 17.23 -17.95
C VAL A 583 -39.73 16.59 -19.24
N LEU A 584 -39.45 15.30 -19.43
CA LEU A 584 -39.89 14.55 -20.61
C LEU A 584 -41.20 13.82 -20.31
N VAL A 585 -42.17 13.95 -21.21
CA VAL A 585 -43.45 13.24 -21.14
C VAL A 585 -43.55 12.27 -22.29
N ARG A 586 -43.96 11.04 -21.99
CA ARG A 586 -44.25 10.00 -22.97
C ARG A 586 -45.74 9.72 -23.03
N ARG A 587 -46.32 9.90 -24.21
CA ARG A 587 -47.74 9.65 -24.47
C ARG A 587 -48.03 8.15 -24.63
N PRO A 588 -49.24 7.68 -24.28
CA PRO A 588 -49.58 6.27 -24.35
C PRO A 588 -49.81 5.77 -25.80
N ALA A 589 -50.39 6.59 -26.68
CA ALA A 589 -50.86 6.17 -27.99
C ALA A 589 -49.75 5.88 -29.01
N ASP A 590 -48.82 6.82 -29.18
CA ASP A 590 -47.72 6.78 -30.15
C ASP A 590 -46.34 6.57 -29.51
N ARG A 591 -46.28 6.60 -28.17
CA ARG A 591 -45.04 6.61 -27.38
C ARG A 591 -44.09 7.75 -27.76
N ALA A 592 -44.62 8.80 -28.38
CA ALA A 592 -43.85 10.00 -28.64
C ALA A 592 -43.43 10.61 -27.30
N VAL A 593 -42.19 11.06 -27.26
CA VAL A 593 -41.61 11.78 -26.13
C VAL A 593 -41.50 13.24 -26.50
N HIS A 594 -42.03 14.12 -25.65
CA HIS A 594 -41.91 15.56 -25.80
C HIS A 594 -41.47 16.20 -24.47
N ALA A 595 -40.72 17.28 -24.56
CA ALA A 595 -40.34 18.09 -23.40
C ALA A 595 -41.50 19.01 -22.99
N LEU A 596 -41.80 19.07 -21.69
CA LEU A 596 -42.71 20.07 -21.14
C LEU A 596 -42.13 21.47 -21.36
N GLY A 597 -42.88 22.36 -22.01
CA GLY A 597 -42.38 23.69 -22.40
C GLY A 597 -41.73 23.75 -23.79
N GLY A 598 -41.75 22.67 -24.57
CA GLY A 598 -41.40 22.70 -26.00
C GLY A 598 -39.91 22.61 -26.33
N GLY A 599 -39.03 22.40 -25.33
CA GLY A 599 -37.60 22.14 -25.52
C GLY A 599 -36.76 23.34 -26.00
N SER A 600 -37.28 24.57 -25.86
CA SER A 600 -36.53 25.80 -26.14
C SER A 600 -35.85 26.33 -24.88
N ASP A 601 -34.59 26.76 -24.98
CA ASP A 601 -33.85 27.39 -23.86
C ASP A 601 -34.58 28.62 -23.28
N ASP A 602 -35.38 29.32 -24.09
CA ASP A 602 -36.23 30.45 -23.68
C ASP A 602 -37.27 30.11 -22.60
N PHE A 603 -37.55 28.82 -22.35
CA PHE A 603 -38.52 28.39 -21.34
C PHE A 603 -37.88 28.13 -19.96
N ARG A 604 -36.58 27.77 -19.91
CA ARG A 604 -35.92 27.30 -18.68
C ARG A 604 -35.81 28.39 -17.61
N GLY A 605 -35.88 29.67 -17.96
CA GLY A 605 -35.81 30.77 -17.01
C GLY A 605 -34.47 30.88 -16.28
N SER A 606 -34.32 31.89 -15.42
CA SER A 606 -33.07 32.18 -14.72
C SER A 606 -32.77 31.24 -13.54
N PHE A 607 -31.51 31.21 -13.08
CA PHE A 607 -31.09 30.43 -11.90
C PHE A 607 -31.67 30.97 -10.59
N ILE A 608 -31.84 30.08 -9.61
CA ILE A 608 -32.37 30.40 -8.29
C ILE A 608 -31.20 30.75 -7.35
N GLY A 609 -31.37 31.74 -6.49
CA GLY A 609 -30.39 32.10 -5.47
C GLY A 609 -29.32 33.08 -5.95
N ILE A 610 -29.51 33.77 -7.07
CA ILE A 610 -28.55 34.80 -7.54
C ILE A 610 -29.23 36.17 -7.51
N ASP A 611 -28.65 37.11 -6.77
CA ASP A 611 -29.11 38.49 -6.73
C ASP A 611 -28.92 39.18 -8.09
N GLY A 612 -29.97 39.85 -8.57
CA GLY A 612 -29.94 40.68 -9.78
C GLY A 612 -30.20 39.96 -11.10
N LEU A 613 -30.51 38.66 -11.10
CA LEU A 613 -31.01 37.97 -12.30
C LEU A 613 -32.49 38.31 -12.58
N PRO A 614 -32.93 38.30 -13.86
CA PRO A 614 -34.34 38.45 -14.22
C PRO A 614 -35.21 37.31 -13.65
N GLU A 615 -36.40 37.63 -13.13
CA GLU A 615 -37.35 36.60 -12.65
C GLU A 615 -38.33 36.19 -13.76
N ASP A 616 -37.79 35.65 -14.86
CA ASP A 616 -38.49 35.33 -16.11
C ASP A 616 -39.08 33.91 -16.16
N PHE A 617 -39.58 33.41 -15.04
CA PHE A 617 -40.18 32.08 -14.93
C PHE A 617 -41.50 31.97 -15.69
N LYS A 618 -41.64 30.92 -16.50
CA LYS A 618 -42.86 30.62 -17.28
C LYS A 618 -43.51 29.35 -16.77
N VAL A 619 -44.85 29.32 -16.80
CA VAL A 619 -45.64 28.16 -16.38
C VAL A 619 -46.24 27.48 -17.60
N VAL A 620 -46.20 26.15 -17.61
CA VAL A 620 -46.91 25.31 -18.58
C VAL A 620 -47.91 24.45 -17.85
N GLU A 621 -49.13 24.39 -18.38
CA GLU A 621 -50.15 23.46 -17.95
C GLU A 621 -50.40 22.42 -19.05
N GLU A 622 -50.41 21.15 -18.67
CA GLU A 622 -50.74 20.04 -19.57
C GLU A 622 -51.69 19.07 -18.86
N THR A 623 -52.62 18.48 -19.60
CA THR A 623 -53.50 17.42 -19.08
C THR A 623 -53.07 16.09 -19.70
N LEU A 624 -52.74 15.13 -18.84
CA LEU A 624 -52.17 13.86 -19.26
C LEU A 624 -53.23 12.79 -19.46
N GLU A 625 -53.04 12.01 -20.52
CA GLU A 625 -53.83 10.81 -20.80
C GLU A 625 -53.45 9.68 -19.85
N LYS A 626 -54.39 8.77 -19.58
CA LYS A 626 -54.12 7.55 -18.81
C LYS A 626 -52.96 6.77 -19.43
N ASP A 627 -52.10 6.21 -18.59
CA ASP A 627 -50.87 5.50 -18.96
C ASP A 627 -49.75 6.38 -19.55
N SER A 628 -49.84 7.71 -19.39
CA SER A 628 -48.71 8.61 -19.64
C SER A 628 -47.59 8.44 -18.61
N TYR A 629 -46.35 8.63 -19.04
CA TYR A 629 -45.17 8.61 -18.18
C TYR A 629 -44.48 9.97 -18.16
N ILE A 630 -44.00 10.39 -16.99
CA ILE A 630 -43.19 11.60 -16.81
C ILE A 630 -41.80 11.17 -16.33
N LEU A 631 -40.76 11.74 -16.91
CA LEU A 631 -39.37 11.54 -16.54
C LEU A 631 -38.75 12.88 -16.12
N LEU A 632 -38.30 12.96 -14.87
CA LEU A 632 -37.53 14.07 -14.33
C LEU A 632 -36.13 13.55 -14.02
N PHE A 633 -35.10 14.33 -14.32
CA PHE A 633 -33.71 13.91 -14.15
C PHE A 633 -32.79 15.10 -14.00
N THR A 634 -31.64 14.89 -13.36
CA THR A 634 -30.56 15.87 -13.31
C THR A 634 -29.62 15.72 -14.50
N ASP A 635 -28.87 16.78 -14.78
CA ASP A 635 -27.96 16.93 -15.92
C ASP A 635 -26.97 15.78 -16.08
N CYS A 636 -26.54 15.15 -15.00
CA CYS A 636 -25.67 13.97 -15.00
C CYS A 636 -26.14 12.88 -15.98
N LEU A 637 -27.46 12.67 -16.13
CA LEU A 637 -28.00 11.67 -17.04
C LEU A 637 -27.72 11.99 -18.51
N ILE A 638 -27.73 13.26 -18.90
CA ILE A 638 -27.53 13.70 -20.28
C ILE A 638 -26.07 14.11 -20.58
N GLU A 639 -25.35 14.63 -19.60
CA GLU A 639 -23.96 15.10 -19.73
C GLU A 639 -22.91 13.99 -19.55
N SER A 640 -23.32 12.83 -19.02
CA SER A 640 -22.42 11.68 -18.91
C SER A 640 -21.94 11.22 -20.29
N ARG A 641 -20.65 10.85 -20.34
CA ARG A 641 -19.94 10.51 -21.58
C ARG A 641 -19.57 9.03 -21.65
N ASN A 642 -19.57 8.48 -22.86
CA ASN A 642 -19.02 7.15 -23.14
C ASN A 642 -17.49 7.17 -23.32
N LEU A 643 -16.85 6.01 -23.54
CA LEU A 643 -15.38 5.91 -23.72
C LEU A 643 -14.85 6.73 -24.92
N MET A 644 -15.70 6.97 -25.91
CA MET A 644 -15.37 7.79 -27.08
C MET A 644 -15.53 9.30 -26.82
N GLY A 645 -16.02 9.69 -25.64
CA GLY A 645 -16.21 11.08 -25.24
C GLY A 645 -17.52 11.72 -25.71
N PHE A 646 -18.45 10.95 -26.30
CA PHE A 646 -19.77 11.44 -26.67
C PHE A 646 -20.69 11.48 -25.46
N GLU A 647 -21.45 12.56 -25.31
CA GLU A 647 -22.48 12.72 -24.29
C GLU A 647 -23.74 11.94 -24.67
N MET A 648 -24.49 11.46 -23.68
CA MET A 648 -25.76 10.79 -23.93
C MET A 648 -26.73 11.74 -24.65
N GLY A 649 -26.87 12.96 -24.13
CA GLY A 649 -27.72 14.00 -24.70
C GLY A 649 -29.22 13.70 -24.62
N GLU A 650 -30.01 14.76 -24.72
CA GLU A 650 -31.48 14.71 -24.55
C GLU A 650 -32.18 13.89 -25.65
N ARG A 651 -31.65 13.92 -26.88
CA ARG A 651 -32.19 13.14 -28.01
C ARG A 651 -32.10 11.63 -27.76
N THR A 652 -30.92 11.15 -27.37
CA THR A 652 -30.71 9.73 -27.09
C THR A 652 -31.54 9.28 -25.90
N LEU A 653 -31.63 10.12 -24.86
CA LEU A 653 -32.48 9.86 -23.71
C LEU A 653 -33.96 9.76 -24.09
N SER A 654 -34.45 10.65 -24.96
CA SER A 654 -35.82 10.60 -25.48
C SER A 654 -36.08 9.32 -26.29
N GLU A 655 -35.12 8.89 -27.11
CA GLU A 655 -35.21 7.62 -27.84
C GLU A 655 -35.24 6.41 -26.90
N VAL A 656 -34.40 6.39 -25.86
CA VAL A 656 -34.40 5.35 -24.82
C VAL A 656 -35.74 5.33 -24.08
N PHE A 657 -36.24 6.50 -23.68
CA PHE A 657 -37.50 6.62 -22.94
C PHE A 657 -38.71 6.17 -23.77
N SER A 658 -38.75 6.49 -25.07
CA SER A 658 -39.81 6.02 -25.97
C SER A 658 -39.86 4.49 -26.09
N LYS A 659 -38.69 3.82 -26.09
CA LYS A 659 -38.53 2.37 -26.24
C LYS A 659 -38.83 1.57 -24.97
N ALA A 660 -38.89 2.21 -23.81
CA ALA A 660 -39.14 1.52 -22.53
C ALA A 660 -40.57 0.92 -22.48
N THR A 661 -40.70 -0.40 -22.60
CA THR A 661 -42.01 -1.11 -22.67
C THR A 661 -42.60 -1.51 -21.32
N GLY A 662 -41.94 -1.14 -20.22
CA GLY A 662 -42.38 -1.45 -18.86
C GLY A 662 -43.79 -0.95 -18.55
N LYS A 663 -44.55 -1.74 -17.77
CA LYS A 663 -45.92 -1.40 -17.31
C LYS A 663 -45.98 -0.65 -15.98
N THR A 664 -44.82 -0.46 -15.34
CA THR A 664 -44.67 0.22 -14.04
C THR A 664 -43.57 1.27 -14.13
N ALA A 665 -43.65 2.32 -13.32
CA ALA A 665 -42.60 3.33 -13.23
C ALA A 665 -41.24 2.70 -12.91
N LYS A 666 -41.21 1.68 -12.04
CA LYS A 666 -39.98 0.96 -11.69
C LYS A 666 -39.36 0.24 -12.89
N SER A 667 -40.17 -0.46 -13.70
CA SER A 667 -39.66 -1.15 -14.89
C SER A 667 -39.13 -0.19 -15.96
N VAL A 668 -39.76 0.97 -16.12
CA VAL A 668 -39.29 2.01 -17.03
C VAL A 668 -37.98 2.63 -16.53
N LEU A 669 -37.90 2.94 -15.24
CA LEU A 669 -36.68 3.44 -14.61
C LEU A 669 -35.51 2.45 -14.76
N SER A 670 -35.73 1.16 -14.49
CA SER A 670 -34.71 0.13 -14.67
C SER A 670 -34.20 0.07 -16.11
N TYR A 671 -35.08 0.15 -17.10
CA TYR A 671 -34.69 0.17 -18.52
C TYR A 671 -33.81 1.39 -18.86
N ILE A 672 -34.16 2.58 -18.36
CA ILE A 672 -33.36 3.80 -18.57
C ILE A 672 -31.97 3.65 -17.93
N LEU A 673 -31.90 3.16 -16.69
CA LEU A 673 -30.64 2.99 -15.97
C LEU A 673 -29.75 1.91 -16.60
N GLU A 674 -30.33 0.83 -17.11
CA GLU A 674 -29.59 -0.20 -17.86
C GLU A 674 -29.02 0.37 -19.16
N ALA A 675 -29.83 1.09 -19.94
CA ALA A 675 -29.37 1.76 -21.16
C ALA A 675 -28.25 2.79 -20.85
N PHE A 676 -28.39 3.56 -19.78
CA PHE A 676 -27.38 4.50 -19.31
C PHE A 676 -26.08 3.80 -18.88
N SER A 677 -26.18 2.69 -18.15
CA SER A 677 -25.02 1.89 -17.76
C SER A 677 -24.31 1.25 -18.97
N CYS A 678 -25.07 0.82 -19.98
CA CYS A 678 -24.51 0.32 -21.23
C CYS A 678 -23.82 1.44 -22.02
N PHE A 679 -24.39 2.64 -22.07
CA PHE A 679 -23.81 3.78 -22.76
C PHE A 679 -22.51 4.27 -22.10
N THR A 680 -22.48 4.36 -20.77
CA THR A 680 -21.33 4.86 -20.02
C THR A 680 -20.19 3.83 -19.88
N GLU A 681 -20.44 2.56 -20.19
CA GLU A 681 -19.43 1.48 -20.19
C GLU A 681 -18.61 1.38 -18.88
N GLY A 682 -19.20 1.75 -17.75
CA GLY A 682 -18.56 1.69 -16.44
C GLY A 682 -17.67 2.89 -16.08
N ILE A 683 -17.68 3.97 -16.87
CA ILE A 683 -17.03 5.24 -16.51
C ILE A 683 -17.66 5.79 -15.22
N PRO A 684 -16.85 6.19 -14.22
CA PRO A 684 -17.36 6.82 -13.01
C PRO A 684 -18.12 8.13 -13.31
N LEU A 685 -19.24 8.33 -12.63
CA LEU A 685 -20.03 9.55 -12.74
C LEU A 685 -19.24 10.77 -12.29
N LYS A 686 -19.42 11.88 -13.01
CA LYS A 686 -18.80 13.17 -12.72
C LYS A 686 -19.70 14.13 -11.96
N ASP A 687 -20.95 13.74 -11.75
CA ASP A 687 -21.93 14.51 -10.99
C ASP A 687 -22.98 13.59 -10.35
N ASP A 688 -23.85 14.16 -9.52
CA ASP A 688 -24.94 13.47 -8.85
C ASP A 688 -26.00 13.00 -9.86
N LEU A 689 -26.46 11.77 -9.71
CA LEU A 689 -27.46 11.19 -10.60
C LEU A 689 -28.79 11.04 -9.87
N THR A 690 -29.76 11.86 -10.26
CA THR A 690 -31.16 11.74 -9.85
C THR A 690 -32.05 11.48 -11.06
N VAL A 691 -32.88 10.44 -10.98
CA VAL A 691 -33.87 10.10 -12.01
C VAL A 691 -35.18 9.72 -11.32
N ILE A 692 -36.27 10.38 -11.69
CA ILE A 692 -37.62 10.16 -11.16
C ILE A 692 -38.55 9.84 -12.32
N VAL A 693 -39.26 8.72 -12.22
CA VAL A 693 -40.28 8.28 -13.18
C VAL A 693 -41.64 8.26 -12.49
N LEU A 694 -42.62 8.91 -13.11
CA LEU A 694 -44.02 8.86 -12.72
C LEU A 694 -44.83 8.17 -13.82
N HIS A 695 -45.80 7.36 -13.44
CA HIS A 695 -46.76 6.73 -14.35
C HIS A 695 -48.18 7.04 -13.88
N TYR A 696 -48.96 7.68 -14.73
CA TYR A 696 -50.34 8.02 -14.44
C TYR A 696 -51.24 6.79 -14.68
N LYS A 697 -51.69 6.14 -13.59
CA LYS A 697 -52.42 4.87 -13.65
C LYS A 697 -53.90 5.03 -13.97
N ASN A 698 -54.51 6.16 -13.64
CA ASN A 698 -55.96 6.26 -13.58
C ASN A 698 -56.44 7.60 -14.15
N GLY A 699 -56.96 7.60 -15.37
CA GLY A 699 -57.71 8.73 -15.92
C GLY A 699 -59.04 8.87 -15.19
N ALA A 700 -59.44 10.11 -14.88
CA ALA A 700 -60.84 10.38 -14.57
C ALA A 700 -61.70 9.92 -15.76
N GLU A 701 -62.77 9.16 -15.47
CA GLU A 701 -63.95 9.11 -16.35
C GLU A 701 -64.71 10.44 -16.25
#